data_AF-A0A7X6CNE7-F1
#
_entry.id   AF-A0A7X6CNE7-F1
#
_cell.length_a   1.000
_cell.length_b   1.000
_cell.length_c   1.000
_cell.angle_alpha   90.00
_cell.angle_beta   90.00
_cell.angle_gamma   90.00
#
_symmetry.space_group_name_H-M   'P 1'
#
loop_
_entity.id
_entity.type
_entity.pdbx_description
1 polymer ?
#
loop_
_entity_poly.entity_id
_entity_poly.type
_entity_poly.pdbx_seq_one_letter_code
_entity_poly.pdbx_strand_id
1 'polypeptide(L)'
;MSIAPRLFDNHYFLASIAGISPETLDLFEGKFDRLNRMVASPALAASSLLDYNTDLGGKLDVGNWENEGSIDPIDNFSDFGILAASSSSPILANDSQFQPDISAKLQRDELTGIDFAVGEAGGNKERSTFQFAAILPAENWTFDFKDYTIDHQGLNTLNIQVGYGLKPGITSTEYPDFVPIYRSIDNFLFNYPNETDFWEILNKNLTQKVLEENPVLEDVTIQMDVLSTNRLPYNRSSTVFRSRSGQLQEAWDFSLQNYAIEHQGLNKLNLDVNYQYKPGITREEYPDFVPIYQRIDNFLTNYPNETDFWEIVNRNLTKTLLDENPALGAINIDFNVLPSTQLPYNRTSKVTRTQPSNREGTFLIGNTRGNNILRFDGKTGNFLGEFVTAGSGGLVAPDTIIFGPDGNGDGNSDIYVASGDKAGNSRETGASAILRYDGITGAFIDRFVGDNPNTITDETGGLFRPYGLAFSPDGNLYVSSFLSDKILRYNGKTGQFIDVFASGNQQAGGLNGPNGLLFAPDGFLYVTTQGSVARNGQADFSANFPSQVLRYNPENREFSIFASPDSSPRSFGFTSLLGMAIGPVDGDLYVSDFANDIRRYNLQSGELIEVLPTNYTSTSPSSNFVGSLAFSPIGNLFAVGFDNRENAGNAGAILRFNGATGDPLPAAGKENAIFVSPDSKLQRPIGIAFFPNDAKLVEKWNFTAANYPIAHQGLNNLNLDVNYKYREGIQNFQYPDFVPIYKAIDSYLANYPNETDFWEIVNKNLTEKVLVENPALDSVTVKLDVLPTNRLPYDRSSTVTRTAGGKLGESWNFQFANYSIDHQGLNNLNIDVNYQYKQGITTAEYPDFVPIYNSIDKFLTDYPNETDFWEIVNKNLTQKVLAENPVLDALQIDIAVLPTNRLPFDRASIVSIA
;
A
#
# COMPACT_ATOMS: atom_id res chain seq x y z
N MET A 1 31.00 30.76 38.49
CA MET A 1 30.24 31.45 39.56
C MET A 1 28.79 31.04 39.42
N SER A 2 28.24 30.49 40.51
CA SER A 2 26.81 30.23 40.73
C SER A 2 26.02 31.54 40.82
N ILE A 3 24.72 31.53 40.51
CA ILE A 3 23.60 31.92 41.42
C ILE A 3 22.29 32.12 40.61
N ALA A 4 21.22 31.46 41.08
CA ALA A 4 19.81 31.59 40.70
C ALA A 4 19.12 32.83 41.33
N PRO A 5 17.83 33.08 41.05
CA PRO A 5 16.82 33.08 42.13
C PRO A 5 15.42 32.54 41.68
N ARG A 6 14.74 31.61 42.38
CA ARG A 6 13.79 31.74 43.54
C ARG A 6 12.70 32.81 43.38
N LEU A 7 11.44 32.41 43.11
CA LEU A 7 10.33 32.07 44.03
C LEU A 7 9.63 33.30 44.65
N PHE A 8 8.33 33.49 44.39
CA PHE A 8 7.38 34.16 45.30
C PHE A 8 5.95 33.61 45.18
N ASP A 9 5.29 33.61 46.33
CA ASP A 9 4.09 32.91 46.78
C ASP A 9 2.74 33.48 46.31
N ASN A 10 1.74 32.59 46.37
CA ASN A 10 0.30 32.85 46.28
C ASN A 10 -0.28 33.54 47.52
N HIS A 11 -1.27 34.41 47.33
CA HIS A 11 -2.31 34.72 48.32
C HIS A 11 -3.71 34.69 47.69
N TYR A 12 -4.60 33.91 48.31
CA TYR A 12 -6.03 33.80 48.01
C TYR A 12 -6.85 34.85 48.79
N PHE A 13 -7.95 35.32 48.19
CA PHE A 13 -9.14 35.78 48.92
C PHE A 13 -10.41 35.37 48.15
N LEU A 14 -11.32 34.70 48.87
CA LEU A 14 -12.69 34.36 48.46
C LEU A 14 -13.66 35.46 48.90
N ALA A 15 -14.66 35.77 48.08
CA ALA A 15 -15.93 36.35 48.53
C ALA A 15 -17.08 35.90 47.60
N SER A 16 -18.24 35.72 48.23
CA SER A 16 -19.38 34.88 47.86
C SER A 16 -20.61 35.66 47.33
N ILE A 17 -21.29 35.06 46.34
CA ILE A 17 -22.74 34.75 46.21
C ILE A 17 -23.81 35.85 46.42
N ALA A 18 -24.69 35.99 45.40
CA ALA A 18 -26.20 35.99 45.41
C ALA A 18 -26.78 37.02 44.40
N GLY A 19 -27.76 36.74 43.53
CA GLY A 19 -28.54 35.54 43.22
C GLY A 19 -29.68 35.82 42.19
N ILE A 20 -30.45 34.75 41.89
CA ILE A 20 -31.84 34.70 41.34
C ILE A 20 -31.97 34.94 39.80
N SER A 21 -32.70 34.17 38.96
CA SER A 21 -33.38 32.85 38.92
C SER A 21 -33.88 32.62 37.45
N PRO A 22 -34.63 31.57 37.05
CA PRO A 22 -34.23 30.66 35.96
C PRO A 22 -35.15 30.64 34.71
N GLU A 23 -34.66 30.09 33.60
CA GLU A 23 -35.46 29.24 32.68
C GLU A 23 -34.58 28.46 31.66
N THR A 24 -34.68 27.12 31.77
CA THR A 24 -34.58 26.06 30.74
C THR A 24 -33.24 25.58 30.09
N LEU A 25 -32.94 24.31 30.44
CA LEU A 25 -32.62 23.15 29.59
C LEU A 25 -31.21 22.95 28.99
N ASP A 26 -30.37 22.28 29.79
CA ASP A 26 -29.81 20.93 29.56
C ASP A 26 -29.23 20.58 28.18
N LEU A 27 -27.89 20.67 28.07
CA LEU A 27 -27.00 19.78 27.33
C LEU A 27 -25.55 20.19 27.66
N PHE A 28 -24.74 19.21 28.10
CA PHE A 28 -23.34 19.29 28.54
C PHE A 28 -23.08 19.74 29.98
N GLU A 29 -23.02 18.80 30.92
CA GLU A 29 -21.95 18.78 31.93
C GLU A 29 -21.58 17.35 32.32
N GLY A 30 -20.28 17.09 32.45
CA GLY A 30 -19.76 15.80 32.87
C GLY A 30 -18.24 15.66 32.81
N LYS A 31 -17.47 16.66 33.25
CA LYS A 31 -16.08 16.43 33.71
C LYS A 31 -15.80 17.23 34.98
N PHE A 32 -14.93 16.63 35.80
CA PHE A 32 -14.28 17.15 37.01
C PHE A 32 -15.13 17.16 38.29
N ASP A 33 -14.92 16.15 39.15
CA ASP A 33 -13.99 16.35 40.28
C ASP A 33 -13.67 15.03 40.98
N ARG A 34 -12.40 14.83 41.35
CA ARG A 34 -11.94 14.10 42.55
C ARG A 34 -10.41 14.04 42.59
N LEU A 35 -9.80 15.04 43.22
CA LEU A 35 -8.52 14.91 43.91
C LEU A 35 -8.73 15.25 45.39
N ASN A 36 -8.74 14.23 46.25
CA ASN A 36 -8.03 14.20 47.54
C ASN A 36 -8.50 13.02 48.40
N ARG A 37 -7.65 11.99 48.50
CA ARG A 37 -7.43 11.25 49.76
C ARG A 37 -5.96 10.83 49.83
N MET A 38 -5.19 11.60 50.60
CA MET A 38 -4.01 11.08 51.30
C MET A 38 -4.47 10.10 52.38
N VAL A 39 -3.93 8.88 52.39
CA VAL A 39 -3.70 8.10 53.62
C VAL A 39 -2.43 7.26 53.46
N ALA A 40 -1.44 7.62 54.29
CA ALA A 40 -0.40 6.79 54.92
C ALA A 40 0.66 6.03 54.09
N SER A 41 1.91 6.45 54.30
CA SER A 41 3.13 5.62 54.26
C SER A 41 3.07 4.47 55.29
N PRO A 42 3.96 3.46 55.20
CA PRO A 42 5.25 3.61 55.87
C PRO A 42 6.48 3.11 55.09
N ALA A 43 7.57 3.86 55.28
CA ALA A 43 8.96 3.45 55.49
C ALA A 43 9.59 2.27 54.72
N LEU A 44 10.73 2.56 54.08
CA LEU A 44 12.05 1.91 54.25
C LEU A 44 13.02 2.65 53.28
N ALA A 45 13.80 3.61 53.76
CA ALA A 45 15.14 3.48 54.35
C ALA A 45 16.25 3.85 53.33
N ALA A 46 16.93 4.96 53.62
CA ALA A 46 18.17 5.38 53.00
C ALA A 46 19.38 4.71 53.69
N SER A 47 20.41 4.34 52.91
CA SER A 47 21.85 4.29 53.28
C SER A 47 22.57 3.55 52.14
N SER A 48 23.39 4.20 51.30
CA SER A 48 24.77 4.70 51.49
C SER A 48 25.84 3.68 51.08
N LEU A 49 26.90 4.22 50.46
CA LEU A 49 28.30 3.73 50.37
C LEU A 49 28.72 2.95 49.11
N LEU A 50 29.57 3.60 48.29
CA LEU A 50 30.99 3.26 47.99
C LEU A 50 31.41 4.07 46.74
N ASP A 51 32.13 5.18 46.93
CA ASP A 51 33.59 5.30 46.73
C ASP A 51 34.08 4.94 45.32
N TYR A 52 34.52 5.96 44.57
CA TYR A 52 35.90 6.03 44.07
C TYR A 52 36.25 7.48 43.70
N ASN A 53 37.37 7.94 44.24
CA ASN A 53 37.96 9.27 44.10
C ASN A 53 39.41 9.06 43.63
N THR A 54 39.81 9.68 42.52
CA THR A 54 41.20 10.05 42.14
C THR A 54 41.08 10.88 40.86
N ASP A 55 41.16 12.20 40.89
CA ASP A 55 42.33 13.06 41.11
C ASP A 55 43.36 13.00 39.98
N LEU A 56 43.50 14.10 39.23
CA LEU A 56 44.77 14.78 38.92
C LEU A 56 44.55 15.92 37.92
N GLY A 57 44.96 17.12 38.35
CA GLY A 57 44.98 18.34 37.55
C GLY A 57 46.30 18.60 36.82
N GLY A 58 46.32 19.74 36.12
CA GLY A 58 47.48 20.34 35.44
C GLY A 58 46.98 21.36 34.40
N LYS A 59 46.74 22.63 34.73
CA LYS A 59 47.65 23.79 34.84
C LYS A 59 48.31 24.23 33.50
N LEU A 60 48.26 25.57 33.28
CA LEU A 60 49.08 26.44 32.41
C LEU A 60 48.57 26.62 30.96
N ASP A 61 48.59 27.79 30.31
CA ASP A 61 48.93 29.16 30.73
C ASP A 61 48.40 30.19 29.71
N VAL A 62 48.48 31.44 30.13
CA VAL A 62 48.10 32.73 29.56
C VAL A 62 48.70 33.10 28.19
N GLY A 63 47.99 33.94 27.43
CA GLY A 63 48.56 34.76 26.34
C GLY A 63 47.61 35.86 25.83
N ASN A 64 47.80 37.08 26.35
CA ASN A 64 47.15 38.35 25.95
C ASN A 64 47.32 38.68 24.45
N TRP A 65 46.46 39.58 23.93
CA TRP A 65 46.87 40.87 23.34
C TRP A 65 45.69 41.88 23.38
N GLU A 66 45.98 43.05 23.94
CA GLU A 66 45.16 44.28 23.95
C GLU A 66 45.50 45.16 22.72
N ASN A 67 44.60 46.13 22.49
CA ASN A 67 44.73 47.46 21.83
C ASN A 67 43.89 47.62 20.58
N GLU A 68 43.22 48.74 20.29
CA GLU A 68 42.80 49.98 20.99
C GLU A 68 42.05 50.77 19.90
N GLY A 69 41.14 51.69 20.27
CA GLY A 69 40.81 52.84 19.42
C GLY A 69 39.33 53.06 19.12
N SER A 70 38.71 53.93 19.93
CA SER A 70 37.44 54.61 19.66
C SER A 70 37.62 55.80 18.69
N ILE A 71 36.52 56.28 18.09
CA ILE A 71 36.03 57.69 18.02
C ILE A 71 35.03 57.83 16.83
N ASP A 72 33.80 58.22 17.17
CA ASP A 72 32.68 58.78 16.37
C ASP A 72 32.86 60.34 16.25
N PRO A 73 32.02 61.19 15.60
CA PRO A 73 30.87 61.01 14.67
C PRO A 73 30.71 62.13 13.55
N ILE A 74 29.61 62.04 12.77
CA ILE A 74 28.79 63.12 12.12
C ILE A 74 29.40 64.03 11.02
N ASP A 75 28.81 64.04 9.80
CA ASP A 75 28.01 65.19 9.24
C ASP A 75 27.47 65.01 7.79
N ASN A 76 26.17 65.26 7.66
CA ASN A 76 25.40 65.99 6.62
C ASN A 76 25.76 65.95 5.11
N PHE A 77 24.74 65.65 4.28
CA PHE A 77 24.34 66.51 3.15
C PHE A 77 22.83 66.38 2.87
N SER A 78 22.14 67.52 2.81
CA SER A 78 20.71 67.70 2.55
C SER A 78 20.43 68.35 1.18
N ASP A 79 19.17 68.23 0.77
CA ASP A 79 18.35 69.13 -0.07
C ASP A 79 18.55 69.24 -1.59
N PHE A 80 17.48 69.03 -2.37
CA PHE A 80 16.51 70.06 -2.84
C PHE A 80 15.51 69.34 -3.79
N GLY A 81 14.18 69.51 -3.69
CA GLY A 81 13.52 70.77 -3.99
C GLY A 81 12.01 70.77 -3.69
N ILE A 82 11.53 72.01 -3.54
CA ILE A 82 10.38 72.49 -2.78
C ILE A 82 9.21 72.86 -3.72
N LEU A 83 8.01 72.94 -3.15
CA LEU A 83 6.94 73.96 -3.31
C LEU A 83 5.61 73.39 -3.81
N ALA A 84 4.44 73.79 -3.30
CA ALA A 84 4.04 74.56 -2.13
C ALA A 84 2.50 74.62 -2.12
N ALA A 85 1.93 74.53 -0.91
CA ALA A 85 0.83 75.33 -0.35
C ALA A 85 -0.53 75.37 -1.08
N SER A 86 -1.68 75.51 -0.42
CA SER A 86 -1.93 76.20 0.86
C SER A 86 -3.28 75.83 1.49
N SER A 87 -3.25 75.68 2.82
CA SER A 87 -4.20 76.16 3.86
C SER A 87 -5.70 75.85 3.71
N SER A 88 -6.40 75.32 4.73
CA SER A 88 -6.49 75.86 6.09
C SER A 88 -6.99 74.84 7.13
N SER A 89 -6.31 74.77 8.28
CA SER A 89 -6.72 74.15 9.55
C SER A 89 -7.39 75.22 10.48
N PRO A 90 -7.73 75.03 11.79
CA PRO A 90 -7.43 73.90 12.70
C PRO A 90 -8.46 73.60 13.85
N ILE A 91 -8.08 72.70 14.78
CA ILE A 91 -8.37 72.64 16.26
C ILE A 91 -9.62 71.85 16.72
N LEU A 92 -9.62 70.87 17.66
CA LEU A 92 -8.61 70.18 18.50
C LEU A 92 -9.21 68.86 19.09
N ALA A 93 -8.37 67.82 19.19
CA ALA A 93 -8.12 66.83 20.28
C ALA A 93 -9.30 66.10 20.99
N ASN A 94 -9.24 64.84 21.42
CA ASN A 94 -8.23 63.77 21.44
C ASN A 94 -8.95 62.44 21.83
N ASP A 95 -8.31 61.33 21.49
CA ASP A 95 -8.26 60.05 22.21
C ASP A 95 -9.20 58.88 21.83
N SER A 96 -8.60 57.68 21.92
CA SER A 96 -9.14 56.31 21.92
C SER A 96 -9.20 55.49 20.60
N GLN A 97 -8.32 54.48 20.58
CA GLN A 97 -8.49 53.10 20.05
C GLN A 97 -8.60 52.88 18.53
N PHE A 98 -7.48 52.52 17.91
CA PHE A 98 -7.47 51.74 16.67
C PHE A 98 -7.77 50.26 16.98
N GLN A 99 -8.92 49.76 16.53
CA GLN A 99 -9.16 48.33 16.32
C GLN A 99 -8.72 47.94 14.90
N PRO A 100 -7.97 46.86 14.69
CA PRO A 100 -7.88 46.23 13.37
C PRO A 100 -9.06 45.25 13.15
N ASP A 101 -9.30 44.91 11.88
CA ASP A 101 -10.10 43.79 11.36
C ASP A 101 -11.57 43.97 10.91
N ILE A 102 -11.82 45.02 10.12
CA ILE A 102 -12.97 45.05 9.17
C ILE A 102 -12.49 44.98 7.70
N SER A 103 -11.19 44.82 7.44
CA SER A 103 -10.60 44.85 6.08
C SER A 103 -10.57 43.52 5.32
N ALA A 104 -10.65 42.35 5.99
CA ALA A 104 -10.54 41.05 5.31
C ALA A 104 -11.80 40.62 4.51
N LYS A 105 -12.95 41.29 4.72
CA LYS A 105 -14.20 41.06 3.96
C LYS A 105 -14.36 41.96 2.74
N LEU A 106 -13.66 43.10 2.67
CA LEU A 106 -13.80 44.09 1.59
C LEU A 106 -12.79 43.91 0.45
N GLN A 107 -11.71 43.14 0.64
CA GLN A 107 -10.72 42.84 -0.41
C GLN A 107 -11.13 41.70 -1.38
N ARG A 108 -12.25 40.99 -1.14
CA ARG A 108 -12.65 39.84 -1.96
C ARG A 108 -13.32 40.22 -3.29
N ASP A 109 -13.76 41.47 -3.46
CA ASP A 109 -14.47 41.93 -4.67
C ASP A 109 -13.56 42.60 -5.73
N GLU A 110 -12.25 42.76 -5.49
CA GLU A 110 -11.35 43.51 -6.40
C GLU A 110 -10.43 42.65 -7.30
N LEU A 111 -10.53 41.32 -7.30
CA LEU A 111 -9.71 40.43 -8.13
C LEU A 111 -10.32 40.18 -9.53
N THR A 112 -10.40 41.22 -10.37
CA THR A 112 -10.61 41.07 -11.84
C THR A 112 -9.63 41.87 -12.69
N GLY A 113 -8.54 42.39 -12.11
CA GLY A 113 -7.49 43.00 -12.91
C GLY A 113 -6.21 43.22 -12.14
N ILE A 114 -5.27 42.28 -12.26
CA ILE A 114 -3.80 42.47 -12.25
C ILE A 114 -3.21 41.14 -12.79
N ASP A 115 -2.22 41.26 -13.68
CA ASP A 115 -1.39 40.15 -14.18
C ASP A 115 -0.74 39.38 -13.03
N PHE A 116 -0.90 38.05 -12.97
CA PHE A 116 -0.14 37.20 -12.07
C PHE A 116 0.36 35.94 -12.76
N ALA A 117 1.66 35.70 -12.58
CA ALA A 117 2.47 34.70 -13.23
C ALA A 117 2.12 33.26 -12.78
N VAL A 118 2.22 32.34 -13.74
CA VAL A 118 2.42 30.91 -13.51
C VAL A 118 3.73 30.77 -12.72
N GLY A 119 3.65 30.41 -11.44
CA GLY A 119 4.81 30.24 -10.57
C GLY A 119 5.42 28.86 -10.71
N GLU A 120 6.70 28.81 -11.07
CA GLU A 120 7.56 27.65 -10.87
C GLU A 120 7.79 27.40 -9.37
N ALA A 121 7.86 26.11 -9.02
CA ALA A 121 8.04 25.62 -7.67
C ALA A 121 9.35 26.10 -7.04
N GLY A 122 9.26 26.69 -5.85
CA GLY A 122 10.42 26.98 -5.02
C GLY A 122 10.07 27.05 -3.53
N GLY A 123 10.71 26.20 -2.72
CA GLY A 123 10.83 26.38 -1.27
C GLY A 123 10.40 25.20 -0.41
N ASN A 124 11.39 24.41 0.04
CA ASN A 124 11.32 23.23 0.90
C ASN A 124 10.37 23.30 2.11
N LYS A 125 9.51 22.28 2.22
CA LYS A 125 9.32 21.49 3.45
C LYS A 125 9.18 20.02 3.05
N GLU A 126 10.15 19.20 3.40
CA GLU A 126 10.02 17.73 3.35
C GLU A 126 8.90 17.31 4.30
N ARG A 127 7.69 17.19 3.75
CA ARG A 127 6.69 16.25 4.23
C ARG A 127 6.87 14.99 3.42
N SER A 128 6.79 13.84 4.07
CA SER A 128 6.67 12.56 3.39
C SER A 128 5.41 12.61 2.54
N THR A 129 5.54 13.05 1.29
CA THR A 129 4.51 12.86 0.30
C THR A 129 4.33 11.35 0.20
N PHE A 130 3.09 10.87 0.13
CA PHE A 130 2.90 9.74 -0.75
C PHE A 130 3.65 10.11 -2.03
N GLN A 131 4.58 9.27 -2.49
CA GLN A 131 4.74 9.21 -3.94
C GLN A 131 3.37 8.78 -4.46
N PHE A 132 2.46 9.74 -4.64
CA PHE A 132 1.42 9.72 -5.65
C PHE A 132 2.15 9.89 -6.99
N ALA A 133 3.10 8.98 -7.26
CA ALA A 133 3.48 8.69 -8.61
C ALA A 133 2.23 8.05 -9.23
N ALA A 134 1.43 8.88 -9.91
CA ALA A 134 0.21 8.56 -10.67
C ALA A 134 -1.18 8.78 -10.02
N ILE A 135 -1.50 9.98 -9.52
CA ILE A 135 -2.92 10.48 -9.56
C ILE A 135 -3.03 11.73 -10.46
N LEU A 136 -2.00 12.06 -11.23
CA LEU A 136 -2.13 13.08 -12.27
C LEU A 136 -2.18 12.37 -13.63
N PRO A 137 -3.35 12.30 -14.30
CA PRO A 137 -3.41 11.98 -15.72
C PRO A 137 -2.45 12.85 -16.54
N ALA A 138 -2.07 12.34 -17.72
CA ALA A 138 -1.01 12.86 -18.57
C ALA A 138 -1.18 14.33 -19.04
N GLU A 139 -2.34 14.96 -18.80
CA GLU A 139 -2.64 16.35 -19.10
C GLU A 139 -3.48 16.98 -17.95
N ASN A 140 -2.83 17.33 -16.84
CA ASN A 140 -3.50 17.94 -15.69
C ASN A 140 -3.15 19.41 -15.50
N TRP A 141 -4.17 20.23 -15.30
CA TRP A 141 -4.07 21.65 -14.96
C TRP A 141 -4.16 21.84 -13.45
N THR A 142 -3.48 22.85 -12.91
CA THR A 142 -3.45 23.11 -11.47
C THR A 142 -3.55 24.58 -11.12
N PHE A 143 -4.16 24.91 -9.98
CA PHE A 143 -4.10 26.23 -9.34
C PHE A 143 -4.30 26.12 -7.82
N ASP A 144 -3.95 27.17 -7.06
CA ASP A 144 -3.94 27.16 -5.60
C ASP A 144 -4.72 28.32 -4.97
N PHE A 145 -5.27 28.08 -3.78
CA PHE A 145 -5.62 29.11 -2.80
C PHE A 145 -4.56 29.10 -1.70
N LYS A 146 -3.96 30.26 -1.40
CA LYS A 146 -3.05 30.43 -0.27
C LYS A 146 -3.73 31.20 0.85
N ASP A 147 -3.51 30.76 2.07
CA ASP A 147 -3.99 31.41 3.30
C ASP A 147 -5.50 31.72 3.32
N TYR A 148 -6.32 30.82 2.76
CA TYR A 148 -7.77 30.97 2.70
C TYR A 148 -8.39 30.82 4.09
N THR A 149 -8.99 31.89 4.62
CA THR A 149 -9.62 31.89 5.95
C THR A 149 -11.08 31.43 5.89
N ILE A 150 -11.44 30.48 6.75
CA ILE A 150 -12.82 29.96 6.91
C ILE A 150 -13.17 29.84 8.40
N ASP A 151 -14.44 30.09 8.74
CA ASP A 151 -14.98 29.81 10.08
C ASP A 151 -15.67 28.44 10.06
N HIS A 152 -14.89 27.39 10.34
CA HIS A 152 -15.36 26.00 10.35
C HIS A 152 -14.62 25.26 11.46
N GLN A 153 -15.35 24.75 12.45
CA GLN A 153 -14.79 24.27 13.73
C GLN A 153 -13.96 25.35 14.48
N GLY A 154 -14.31 26.62 14.24
CA GLY A 154 -13.56 27.81 14.62
C GLY A 154 -12.81 28.43 13.44
N LEU A 155 -12.17 29.57 13.67
CA LEU A 155 -11.41 30.28 12.63
C LEU A 155 -10.14 29.50 12.27
N ASN A 156 -10.08 29.04 11.02
CA ASN A 156 -8.95 28.29 10.47
C ASN A 156 -8.46 28.91 9.16
N THR A 157 -7.20 28.63 8.83
CA THR A 157 -6.56 29.06 7.58
C THR A 157 -6.19 27.82 6.77
N LEU A 158 -6.50 27.84 5.47
CA LEU A 158 -6.32 26.74 4.55
C LEU A 158 -5.33 27.09 3.43
N ASN A 159 -4.51 26.12 3.03
CA ASN A 159 -3.91 26.12 1.69
C ASN A 159 -4.62 25.04 0.87
N ILE A 160 -5.13 25.40 -0.31
CA ILE A 160 -5.89 24.48 -1.15
C ILE A 160 -5.19 24.37 -2.49
N GLN A 161 -4.83 23.15 -2.90
CA GLN A 161 -4.31 22.86 -4.22
C GLN A 161 -5.36 22.10 -5.02
N VAL A 162 -5.62 22.55 -6.23
CA VAL A 162 -6.64 21.99 -7.12
C VAL A 162 -5.95 21.48 -8.38
N GLY A 163 -6.17 20.20 -8.71
CA GLY A 163 -5.79 19.59 -9.98
C GLY A 163 -7.03 19.11 -10.73
N TYR A 164 -7.05 19.21 -12.06
CA TYR A 164 -8.20 18.73 -12.84
C TYR A 164 -7.81 18.28 -14.26
N GLY A 165 -8.52 17.25 -14.73
CA GLY A 165 -8.49 16.75 -16.10
C GLY A 165 -9.76 17.13 -16.86
N LEU A 166 -9.61 17.46 -18.14
CA LEU A 166 -10.72 17.77 -19.03
C LEU A 166 -11.13 16.55 -19.86
N LYS A 167 -12.39 16.50 -20.29
CA LYS A 167 -12.88 15.43 -21.18
C LYS A 167 -12.11 15.41 -22.51
N PRO A 168 -11.86 14.23 -23.09
CA PRO A 168 -11.31 14.13 -24.44
C PRO A 168 -12.21 14.82 -25.47
N GLY A 169 -11.60 15.58 -26.38
CA GLY A 169 -12.30 16.18 -27.53
C GLY A 169 -13.11 17.44 -27.24
N ILE A 170 -12.86 18.12 -26.11
CA ILE A 170 -13.40 19.46 -25.86
C ILE A 170 -12.90 20.47 -26.91
N THR A 171 -13.77 21.41 -27.30
CA THR A 171 -13.43 22.46 -28.26
C THR A 171 -12.69 23.63 -27.59
N SER A 172 -11.99 24.46 -28.37
CA SER A 172 -11.31 25.67 -27.86
C SER A 172 -12.25 26.67 -27.17
N THR A 173 -13.56 26.57 -27.41
CA THR A 173 -14.62 27.35 -26.74
C THR A 173 -15.15 26.71 -25.47
N GLU A 174 -14.88 25.42 -25.25
CA GLU A 174 -15.25 24.66 -24.05
C GLU A 174 -14.08 24.53 -23.06
N TYR A 175 -12.88 24.96 -23.44
CA TYR A 175 -11.76 25.15 -22.52
C TYR A 175 -12.16 26.17 -21.45
N PRO A 176 -12.36 25.74 -20.19
CA PRO A 176 -12.75 26.67 -19.16
C PRO A 176 -11.55 27.51 -18.78
N ASP A 177 -11.77 28.81 -18.64
CA ASP A 177 -11.04 29.59 -17.65
C ASP A 177 -11.15 28.85 -16.29
N PHE A 178 -10.09 28.87 -15.47
CA PHE A 178 -10.14 28.24 -14.14
C PHE A 178 -11.11 28.96 -13.20
N VAL A 179 -11.54 30.18 -13.55
CA VAL A 179 -12.46 31.03 -12.78
C VAL A 179 -13.77 30.34 -12.38
N PRO A 180 -14.52 29.63 -13.26
CA PRO A 180 -15.66 28.80 -12.87
C PRO A 180 -15.36 27.79 -11.73
N ILE A 181 -14.21 27.09 -11.82
CA ILE A 181 -13.78 26.11 -10.82
C ILE A 181 -13.46 26.84 -9.51
N TYR A 182 -12.69 27.93 -9.58
CA TYR A 182 -12.38 28.79 -8.44
C TYR A 182 -13.64 29.29 -7.73
N ARG A 183 -14.62 29.80 -8.48
CA ARG A 183 -15.89 30.31 -7.93
C ARG A 183 -16.73 29.20 -7.31
N SER A 184 -16.75 28.01 -7.90
CA SER A 184 -17.44 26.85 -7.31
C SER A 184 -16.87 26.53 -5.94
N ILE A 185 -15.54 26.52 -5.80
CA ILE A 185 -14.84 26.28 -4.53
C ILE A 185 -15.12 27.41 -3.52
N ASP A 186 -14.89 28.66 -3.90
CA ASP A 186 -15.06 29.80 -2.98
C ASP A 186 -16.51 29.92 -2.49
N ASN A 187 -17.49 29.79 -3.39
CA ASN A 187 -18.91 29.82 -3.01
C ASN A 187 -19.29 28.66 -2.08
N PHE A 188 -18.75 27.46 -2.33
CA PHE A 188 -19.04 26.30 -1.49
C PHE A 188 -18.47 26.50 -0.08
N LEU A 189 -17.20 26.90 0.04
CA LEU A 189 -16.53 27.12 1.32
C LEU A 189 -17.18 28.27 2.10
N PHE A 190 -17.52 29.38 1.42
CA PHE A 190 -18.15 30.53 2.05
C PHE A 190 -19.54 30.23 2.63
N ASN A 191 -20.31 29.36 1.95
CA ASN A 191 -21.68 29.03 2.34
C ASN A 191 -21.81 27.66 3.01
N TYR A 192 -20.72 27.05 3.47
CA TYR A 192 -20.76 25.69 4.00
C TYR A 192 -21.64 25.62 5.26
N PRO A 193 -22.74 24.86 5.25
CA PRO A 193 -23.82 25.02 6.22
C PRO A 193 -23.59 24.31 7.58
N ASN A 194 -22.62 23.39 7.64
CA ASN A 194 -22.40 22.52 8.81
C ASN A 194 -21.02 22.77 9.43
N GLU A 195 -20.94 23.61 10.46
CA GLU A 195 -19.69 23.85 11.19
C GLU A 195 -19.17 22.63 11.97
N THR A 196 -19.99 21.57 12.12
CA THR A 196 -19.66 20.35 12.87
C THR A 196 -19.20 19.19 11.99
N ASP A 197 -19.26 19.32 10.66
CA ASP A 197 -18.69 18.30 9.79
C ASP A 197 -17.18 18.19 10.00
N PHE A 198 -16.64 17.00 9.76
CA PHE A 198 -15.20 16.81 9.68
C PHE A 198 -14.67 17.40 8.37
N TRP A 199 -13.41 17.85 8.38
CA TRP A 199 -12.72 18.34 7.17
C TRP A 199 -12.79 17.29 6.04
N GLU A 200 -12.87 16.02 6.43
CA GLU A 200 -13.13 14.83 5.61
C GLU A 200 -14.36 14.91 4.75
N ILE A 201 -15.47 15.18 5.41
CA ILE A 201 -16.76 15.25 4.78
C ILE A 201 -16.83 16.54 3.94
N LEU A 202 -16.25 17.64 4.45
CA LEU A 202 -16.21 18.91 3.75
C LEU A 202 -15.47 18.79 2.41
N ASN A 203 -14.23 18.27 2.38
CA ASN A 203 -13.48 18.17 1.13
C ASN A 203 -14.09 17.16 0.16
N LYS A 204 -14.66 16.05 0.66
CA LYS A 204 -15.39 15.08 -0.18
C LYS A 204 -16.60 15.73 -0.87
N ASN A 205 -17.39 16.50 -0.12
CA ASN A 205 -18.55 17.21 -0.64
C ASN A 205 -18.13 18.34 -1.60
N LEU A 206 -17.06 19.07 -1.28
CA LEU A 206 -16.48 20.11 -2.14
C LEU A 206 -16.07 19.52 -3.49
N THR A 207 -15.31 18.43 -3.48
CA THR A 207 -14.79 17.77 -4.69
C THR A 207 -15.94 17.25 -5.56
N GLN A 208 -16.97 16.65 -4.95
CA GLN A 208 -18.18 16.24 -5.65
C GLN A 208 -18.90 17.44 -6.27
N LYS A 209 -19.08 18.53 -5.51
CA LYS A 209 -19.75 19.76 -5.97
C LYS A 209 -19.04 20.38 -7.17
N VAL A 210 -17.71 20.49 -7.10
CA VAL A 210 -16.89 21.02 -8.21
C VAL A 210 -17.04 20.16 -9.46
N LEU A 211 -16.99 18.83 -9.34
CA LEU A 211 -17.18 17.93 -10.48
C LEU A 211 -18.60 18.02 -11.07
N GLU A 212 -19.63 18.20 -10.24
CA GLU A 212 -21.02 18.33 -10.68
C GLU A 212 -21.30 19.67 -11.38
N GLU A 213 -20.77 20.78 -10.84
CA GLU A 213 -20.97 22.13 -11.37
C GLU A 213 -20.15 22.43 -12.63
N ASN A 214 -19.12 21.62 -12.91
CA ASN A 214 -18.26 21.79 -14.09
C ASN A 214 -18.35 20.57 -15.03
N PRO A 215 -19.38 20.48 -15.90
CA PRO A 215 -19.65 19.38 -16.84
C PRO A 215 -18.48 18.96 -17.74
N VAL A 216 -17.57 19.88 -18.02
CA VAL A 216 -16.39 19.75 -18.89
C VAL A 216 -15.23 18.95 -18.25
N LEU A 217 -15.18 18.90 -16.92
CA LEU A 217 -14.17 18.12 -16.20
C LEU A 217 -14.43 16.63 -16.38
N GLU A 218 -13.39 15.85 -16.61
CA GLU A 218 -13.42 14.39 -16.51
C GLU A 218 -13.11 13.95 -15.07
N ASP A 219 -12.18 14.64 -14.43
CA ASP A 219 -11.76 14.39 -13.06
C ASP A 219 -11.31 15.66 -12.35
N VAL A 220 -11.26 15.59 -11.03
CA VAL A 220 -10.79 16.67 -10.15
C VAL A 220 -10.12 16.08 -8.92
N THR A 221 -9.04 16.71 -8.48
CA THR A 221 -8.33 16.46 -7.23
C THR A 221 -8.31 17.75 -6.42
N ILE A 222 -8.72 17.69 -5.16
CA ILE A 222 -8.60 18.81 -4.23
C ILE A 222 -7.81 18.36 -3.01
N GLN A 223 -6.65 18.96 -2.81
CA GLN A 223 -5.88 18.87 -1.58
C GLN A 223 -6.15 20.12 -0.72
N MET A 224 -6.49 19.91 0.54
CA MET A 224 -6.81 20.96 1.51
C MET A 224 -5.95 20.76 2.76
N ASP A 225 -4.99 21.66 2.96
CA ASP A 225 -4.16 21.73 4.14
C ASP A 225 -4.78 22.69 5.16
N VAL A 226 -5.21 22.17 6.31
CA VAL A 226 -5.65 22.95 7.47
C VAL A 226 -4.42 23.29 8.31
N LEU A 227 -4.06 24.57 8.35
CA LEU A 227 -2.88 25.05 9.07
C LEU A 227 -3.08 24.94 10.60
N SER A 228 -1.97 24.75 11.32
CA SER A 228 -1.96 24.64 12.77
C SER A 228 -2.51 25.91 13.44
N THR A 229 -3.24 25.73 14.54
CA THR A 229 -3.71 26.82 15.41
C THR A 229 -3.18 26.64 16.83
N ASN A 230 -3.32 27.65 17.68
CA ASN A 230 -2.95 27.53 19.11
C ASN A 230 -3.76 26.43 19.83
N ARG A 231 -4.98 26.14 19.36
CA ARG A 231 -5.84 25.08 19.91
C ARG A 231 -5.42 23.69 19.43
N LEU A 232 -4.96 23.60 18.19
CA LEU A 232 -4.57 22.36 17.54
C LEU A 232 -3.22 22.58 16.82
N PRO A 233 -2.08 22.40 17.50
CA PRO A 233 -0.75 22.83 17.05
C PRO A 233 -0.12 21.89 16.02
N TYR A 234 -0.93 21.33 15.13
CA TYR A 234 -0.50 20.39 14.09
C TYR A 234 -1.32 20.64 12.82
N ASN A 235 -0.61 20.59 11.70
CA ASN A 235 -1.18 20.68 10.37
C ASN A 235 -1.88 19.36 10.01
N ARG A 236 -2.96 19.47 9.26
CA ARG A 236 -3.74 18.34 8.73
C ARG A 236 -3.94 18.55 7.24
N SER A 237 -3.95 17.48 6.45
CA SER A 237 -4.33 17.54 5.06
C SER A 237 -5.44 16.55 4.73
N SER A 238 -6.23 16.97 3.76
CA SER A 238 -7.26 16.21 3.10
C SER A 238 -6.98 16.18 1.61
N THR A 239 -6.89 15.01 1.00
CA THR A 239 -6.85 14.89 -0.47
C THR A 239 -7.99 14.04 -0.96
N VAL A 240 -8.78 14.56 -1.89
CA VAL A 240 -9.88 13.83 -2.52
C VAL A 240 -9.73 13.91 -4.04
N PHE A 241 -9.71 12.74 -4.69
CA PHE A 241 -9.80 12.59 -6.14
C PHE A 241 -11.17 12.03 -6.52
N ARG A 242 -11.76 12.57 -7.58
CA ARG A 242 -13.02 12.07 -8.12
C ARG A 242 -13.03 12.16 -9.64
N SER A 243 -13.49 11.11 -10.31
CA SER A 243 -13.71 11.10 -11.76
C SER A 243 -15.16 10.83 -12.13
N ARG A 244 -15.55 11.22 -13.36
CA ARG A 244 -16.89 10.97 -13.90
C ARG A 244 -17.19 9.50 -14.14
N SER A 245 -16.15 8.69 -14.35
CA SER A 245 -16.28 7.23 -14.39
C SER A 245 -16.71 6.61 -13.06
N GLY A 246 -16.78 7.40 -11.98
CA GLY A 246 -17.23 6.97 -10.67
C GLY A 246 -16.11 6.59 -9.72
N GLN A 247 -14.84 6.79 -10.09
CA GLN A 247 -13.72 6.60 -9.18
C GLN A 247 -13.72 7.68 -8.10
N LEU A 248 -13.52 7.25 -6.87
CA LEU A 248 -13.36 8.10 -5.69
C LEU A 248 -12.18 7.56 -4.89
N GLN A 249 -11.22 8.44 -4.60
CA GLN A 249 -10.10 8.12 -3.73
C GLN A 249 -9.95 9.23 -2.69
N GLU A 250 -9.72 8.84 -1.44
CA GLU A 250 -9.65 9.74 -0.30
C GLU A 250 -8.39 9.41 0.51
N ALA A 251 -7.58 10.42 0.80
CA ALA A 251 -6.36 10.29 1.59
C ALA A 251 -6.26 11.42 2.60
N TRP A 252 -5.73 11.09 3.76
CA TRP A 252 -5.66 11.96 4.92
C TRP A 252 -4.30 11.91 5.54
N ASP A 253 -3.79 13.05 5.98
CA ASP A 253 -2.57 13.10 6.76
C ASP A 253 -2.63 14.11 7.90
N PHE A 254 -1.88 13.81 8.95
CA PHE A 254 -1.51 14.79 9.96
C PHE A 254 -0.13 14.48 10.52
N SER A 255 0.53 15.53 11.00
CA SER A 255 1.92 15.43 11.46
C SER A 255 2.07 15.94 12.89
N LEU A 256 2.76 15.17 13.75
CA LEU A 256 3.25 15.63 15.04
C LEU A 256 4.73 15.97 14.93
N GLN A 257 5.13 17.19 15.28
CA GLN A 257 6.51 17.64 15.20
C GLN A 257 7.11 17.76 16.61
N ASN A 258 8.35 17.29 16.78
CA ASN A 258 9.10 17.34 18.05
C ASN A 258 8.35 16.72 19.26
N TYR A 259 7.57 15.67 19.03
CA TYR A 259 6.84 14.95 20.09
C TYR A 259 7.82 14.31 21.06
N ALA A 260 7.80 14.71 22.33
CA ALA A 260 8.69 14.19 23.37
C ALA A 260 8.12 12.88 23.94
N ILE A 261 8.98 11.87 24.10
CA ILE A 261 8.60 10.55 24.59
C ILE A 261 9.72 9.95 25.46
N GLU A 262 9.35 9.30 26.56
CA GLU A 262 10.25 8.46 27.34
C GLU A 262 10.16 7.02 26.81
N HIS A 263 11.08 6.67 25.92
CA HIS A 263 11.22 5.32 25.38
C HIS A 263 12.67 5.13 24.94
N GLN A 264 13.35 4.15 25.53
CA GLN A 264 14.82 4.01 25.43
C GLN A 264 15.55 5.31 25.85
N GLY A 265 15.03 5.96 26.88
CA GLY A 265 15.43 7.32 27.29
C GLY A 265 14.56 8.42 26.67
N LEU A 266 14.89 9.68 26.97
CA LEU A 266 14.13 10.82 26.46
C LEU A 266 14.49 11.09 25.00
N ASN A 267 13.54 10.82 24.09
CA ASN A 267 13.68 11.04 22.65
C ASN A 267 12.64 12.06 22.16
N LYS A 268 12.88 12.61 20.96
CA LYS A 268 11.91 13.42 20.23
C LYS A 268 11.58 12.76 18.90
N LEU A 269 10.32 12.80 18.50
CA LEU A 269 9.81 12.19 17.28
C LEU A 269 9.17 13.25 16.39
N ASN A 270 9.38 13.14 15.09
CA ASN A 270 8.44 13.64 14.10
C ASN A 270 7.62 12.45 13.60
N LEU A 271 6.30 12.54 13.68
CA LEU A 271 5.39 11.48 13.24
C LEU A 271 4.53 12.02 12.10
N ASP A 272 4.51 11.32 10.98
CA ASP A 272 3.56 11.59 9.89
C ASP A 272 2.60 10.41 9.76
N VAL A 273 1.32 10.66 10.04
CA VAL A 273 0.25 9.66 10.04
C VAL A 273 -0.62 9.90 8.83
N ASN A 274 -0.65 8.91 7.95
CA ASN A 274 -1.38 8.93 6.70
C ASN A 274 -2.41 7.80 6.69
N TYR A 275 -3.64 8.03 6.27
CA TYR A 275 -4.63 6.95 6.17
C TYR A 275 -5.61 7.17 5.02
N GLN A 276 -6.21 6.06 4.60
CA GLN A 276 -7.23 6.00 3.56
C GLN A 276 -8.46 5.29 4.10
N TYR A 277 -9.63 5.73 3.64
CA TYR A 277 -10.90 5.11 3.99
C TYR A 277 -11.22 3.95 3.06
N LYS A 278 -12.01 3.00 3.56
CA LYS A 278 -12.64 2.01 2.69
C LYS A 278 -13.59 2.71 1.71
N PRO A 279 -13.71 2.21 0.46
CA PRO A 279 -14.71 2.73 -0.45
C PRO A 279 -16.13 2.61 0.14
N GLY A 280 -16.93 3.66 -0.01
CA GLY A 280 -18.37 3.62 0.31
C GLY A 280 -18.75 3.74 1.78
N ILE A 281 -17.86 4.17 2.67
CA ILE A 281 -18.21 4.44 4.08
C ILE A 281 -19.28 5.54 4.21
N THR A 282 -20.16 5.40 5.20
CA THR A 282 -21.20 6.39 5.53
C THR A 282 -20.63 7.56 6.34
N ARG A 283 -21.39 8.66 6.43
CA ARG A 283 -20.98 9.85 7.19
C ARG A 283 -20.65 9.53 8.66
N GLU A 284 -21.40 8.62 9.27
CA GLU A 284 -21.24 8.21 10.67
C GLU A 284 -20.01 7.32 10.89
N GLU A 285 -19.46 6.73 9.82
CA GLU A 285 -18.28 5.87 9.86
C GLU A 285 -16.97 6.65 9.74
N TYR A 286 -17.00 7.94 9.37
CA TYR A 286 -15.80 8.78 9.33
C TYR A 286 -15.24 8.98 10.74
N PRO A 287 -14.03 8.47 11.03
CA PRO A 287 -13.38 8.74 12.29
C PRO A 287 -12.90 10.20 12.32
N ASP A 288 -13.16 10.86 13.44
CA ASP A 288 -12.51 12.13 13.76
C ASP A 288 -11.01 11.88 13.99
N PHE A 289 -10.15 12.73 13.44
CA PHE A 289 -8.71 12.64 13.65
C PHE A 289 -8.34 12.84 15.14
N VAL A 290 -9.14 13.57 15.93
CA VAL A 290 -8.87 13.83 17.35
C VAL A 290 -8.79 12.52 18.15
N PRO A 291 -9.76 11.58 18.07
CA PRO A 291 -9.64 10.24 18.60
C PRO A 291 -8.38 9.47 18.15
N ILE A 292 -8.03 9.54 16.86
CA ILE A 292 -6.83 8.85 16.33
C ILE A 292 -5.57 9.42 16.99
N TYR A 293 -5.45 10.75 17.06
CA TYR A 293 -4.37 11.43 17.77
C TYR A 293 -4.31 11.05 19.25
N GLN A 294 -5.44 11.10 19.97
CA GLN A 294 -5.50 10.74 21.39
C GLN A 294 -5.09 9.29 21.61
N ARG A 295 -5.43 8.41 20.66
CA ARG A 295 -5.02 7.01 20.72
C ARG A 295 -3.52 6.83 20.51
N ILE A 296 -2.93 7.56 19.58
CA ILE A 296 -1.47 7.60 19.38
C ILE A 296 -0.78 8.09 20.64
N ASP A 297 -1.21 9.23 21.19
CA ASP A 297 -0.64 9.82 22.40
C ASP A 297 -0.70 8.84 23.58
N ASN A 298 -1.86 8.21 23.79
CA ASN A 298 -2.03 7.21 24.83
C ASN A 298 -1.21 5.94 24.58
N PHE A 299 -1.08 5.49 23.34
CA PHE A 299 -0.28 4.32 22.97
C PHE A 299 1.21 4.57 23.24
N LEU A 300 1.72 5.72 22.82
CA LEU A 300 3.13 6.10 22.97
C LEU A 300 3.48 6.35 24.45
N THR A 301 2.62 7.08 25.17
CA THR A 301 2.87 7.42 26.59
C THR A 301 2.77 6.21 27.51
N ASN A 302 1.93 5.22 27.18
CA ASN A 302 1.72 4.02 28.00
C ASN A 302 2.28 2.76 27.35
N TYR A 303 3.27 2.89 26.46
CA TYR A 303 3.84 1.75 25.77
C TYR A 303 4.51 0.81 26.79
N PRO A 304 4.10 -0.47 26.90
CA PRO A 304 4.43 -1.30 28.06
C PRO A 304 5.88 -1.80 28.09
N ASN A 305 6.56 -1.83 26.93
CA ASN A 305 7.88 -2.43 26.78
C ASN A 305 8.89 -1.36 26.34
N GLU A 306 9.56 -0.70 27.28
CA GLU A 306 10.59 0.30 26.95
C GLU A 306 11.81 -0.25 26.19
N THR A 307 11.96 -1.57 26.11
CA THR A 307 13.07 -2.23 25.42
C THR A 307 12.77 -2.61 23.97
N ASP A 308 11.51 -2.52 23.53
CA ASP A 308 11.18 -2.76 22.12
C ASP A 308 11.86 -1.70 21.24
N PHE A 309 12.21 -2.06 19.99
CA PHE A 309 12.81 -1.11 19.04
C PHE A 309 11.74 -0.27 18.35
N TRP A 310 12.11 0.90 17.84
CA TRP A 310 11.20 1.83 17.19
C TRP A 310 10.43 1.21 16.01
N GLU A 311 11.04 0.26 15.32
CA GLU A 311 10.41 -0.57 14.28
C GLU A 311 9.22 -1.37 14.81
N ILE A 312 9.37 -1.97 15.99
CA ILE A 312 8.33 -2.75 16.66
C ILE A 312 7.26 -1.82 17.22
N VAL A 313 7.65 -0.68 17.80
CA VAL A 313 6.71 0.34 18.31
C VAL A 313 5.82 0.82 17.17
N ASN A 314 6.39 1.22 16.02
CA ASN A 314 5.60 1.70 14.89
C ASN A 314 4.73 0.60 14.29
N ARG A 315 5.27 -0.61 14.12
CA ARG A 315 4.49 -1.78 13.67
C ARG A 315 3.27 -2.01 14.54
N ASN A 316 3.44 -1.99 15.87
CA ASN A 316 2.36 -2.23 16.82
C ASN A 316 1.36 -1.07 16.81
N LEU A 317 1.83 0.18 16.79
CA LEU A 317 0.95 1.36 16.71
C LEU A 317 0.08 1.28 15.46
N THR A 318 0.71 1.05 14.30
CA THR A 318 0.02 0.96 13.01
C THR A 318 -1.01 -0.17 13.01
N LYS A 319 -0.70 -1.31 13.65
CA LYS A 319 -1.67 -2.41 13.84
C LYS A 319 -2.86 -1.95 14.67
N THR A 320 -2.59 -1.39 15.84
CA THR A 320 -3.60 -1.00 16.82
C THR A 320 -4.55 0.03 16.25
N LEU A 321 -4.03 1.08 15.59
CA LEU A 321 -4.88 2.07 14.94
C LEU A 321 -5.71 1.47 13.82
N LEU A 322 -5.15 0.57 13.01
CA LEU A 322 -5.92 -0.05 11.94
C LEU A 322 -7.03 -0.97 12.49
N ASP A 323 -6.72 -1.81 13.48
CA ASP A 323 -7.69 -2.74 14.08
C ASP A 323 -8.86 -2.00 14.77
N GLU A 324 -8.57 -0.87 15.41
CA GLU A 324 -9.55 -0.09 16.18
C GLU A 324 -10.40 0.85 15.32
N ASN A 325 -10.02 1.06 14.06
CA ASN A 325 -10.74 1.92 13.13
C ASN A 325 -11.20 1.14 11.87
N PRO A 326 -12.31 0.38 11.95
CA PRO A 326 -12.83 -0.44 10.84
C PRO A 326 -13.15 0.31 9.54
N ALA A 327 -13.31 1.64 9.60
CA ALA A 327 -13.55 2.49 8.44
C ALA A 327 -12.27 2.74 7.61
N LEU A 328 -11.08 2.57 8.21
CA LEU A 328 -9.82 2.72 7.50
C LEU A 328 -9.60 1.51 6.57
N GLY A 329 -9.31 1.79 5.31
CA GLY A 329 -8.85 0.81 4.33
C GLY A 329 -7.33 0.64 4.36
N ALA A 330 -6.59 1.69 4.71
CA ALA A 330 -5.15 1.64 4.89
C ALA A 330 -4.66 2.70 5.87
N ILE A 331 -3.52 2.45 6.49
CA ILE A 331 -2.79 3.41 7.32
C ILE A 331 -1.29 3.27 7.07
N ASN A 332 -0.60 4.39 7.02
CA ASN A 332 0.84 4.51 6.88
C ASN A 332 1.36 5.48 7.95
N ILE A 333 2.25 5.01 8.81
CA ILE A 333 2.84 5.84 9.86
C ILE A 333 4.34 5.90 9.64
N ASP A 334 4.85 7.11 9.53
CA ASP A 334 6.27 7.41 9.47
C ASP A 334 6.75 7.94 10.84
N PHE A 335 7.71 7.26 11.44
CA PHE A 335 8.39 7.67 12.66
C PHE A 335 9.78 8.16 12.29
N ASN A 336 10.04 9.45 12.44
CA ASN A 336 11.40 9.99 12.42
C ASN A 336 11.85 10.31 13.85
N VAL A 337 12.66 9.43 14.42
CA VAL A 337 13.29 9.60 15.73
C VAL A 337 14.48 10.53 15.56
N LEU A 338 14.36 11.73 16.13
CA LEU A 338 15.37 12.77 16.06
C LEU A 338 16.62 12.39 16.88
N PRO A 339 17.77 13.03 16.61
CA PRO A 339 19.02 12.72 17.27
C PRO A 339 18.91 13.05 18.76
N SER A 340 19.52 12.20 19.59
CA SER A 340 19.64 12.40 21.03
C SER A 340 21.10 12.57 21.44
N THR A 341 21.35 12.91 22.70
CA THR A 341 22.71 12.98 23.25
C THR A 341 23.41 11.62 23.29
N GLN A 342 22.65 10.52 23.26
CA GLN A 342 23.19 9.15 23.26
C GLN A 342 23.35 8.60 21.84
N LEU A 343 22.50 9.00 20.90
CA LEU A 343 22.48 8.51 19.52
C LEU A 343 22.31 9.71 18.56
N PRO A 344 23.39 10.19 17.91
CA PRO A 344 23.38 11.43 17.13
C PRO A 344 22.83 11.25 15.70
N TYR A 345 21.90 10.33 15.48
CA TYR A 345 21.40 9.95 14.15
C TYR A 345 19.88 10.06 14.05
N ASN A 346 19.40 10.47 12.88
CA ASN A 346 17.99 10.33 12.52
C ASN A 346 17.69 8.88 12.18
N ARG A 347 16.55 8.40 12.68
CA ARG A 347 16.09 7.02 12.46
C ARG A 347 14.65 7.06 11.99
N THR A 348 14.40 6.46 10.84
CA THR A 348 13.10 6.49 10.20
C THR A 348 12.52 5.08 10.17
N SER A 349 11.31 4.91 10.69
CA SER A 349 10.52 3.69 10.55
C SER A 349 9.22 4.03 9.87
N LYS A 350 8.98 3.49 8.68
CA LYS A 350 7.75 3.67 7.92
C LYS A 350 7.01 2.35 7.80
N VAL A 351 5.79 2.29 8.34
CA VAL A 351 4.96 1.10 8.31
C VAL A 351 3.63 1.42 7.64
N THR A 352 3.32 0.72 6.57
CA THR A 352 2.03 0.76 5.88
C THR A 352 1.29 -0.56 6.09
N ARG A 353 0.03 -0.48 6.52
CA ARG A 353 -0.89 -1.61 6.63
C ARG A 353 -2.19 -1.31 5.90
N THR A 354 -2.67 -2.28 5.13
CA THR A 354 -4.01 -2.23 4.55
C THR A 354 -4.93 -3.19 5.30
N GLN A 355 -6.18 -2.77 5.52
CA GLN A 355 -7.22 -3.72 5.88
C GLN A 355 -7.55 -4.56 4.66
N PRO A 356 -7.95 -5.82 4.87
CA PRO A 356 -8.42 -6.61 3.76
C PRO A 356 -9.70 -5.98 3.20
N SER A 357 -9.80 -5.89 1.88
CA SER A 357 -10.99 -5.37 1.21
C SER A 357 -12.20 -6.29 1.43
N ASN A 358 -11.93 -7.58 1.69
CA ASN A 358 -12.91 -8.57 2.13
C ASN A 358 -12.72 -8.95 3.60
N ARG A 359 -13.83 -9.16 4.33
CA ARG A 359 -13.75 -9.65 5.71
C ARG A 359 -13.16 -11.07 5.73
N GLU A 360 -12.20 -11.31 6.62
CA GLU A 360 -11.68 -12.66 6.89
C GLU A 360 -12.82 -13.64 7.17
N GLY A 361 -12.81 -14.79 6.50
CA GLY A 361 -13.86 -15.79 6.61
C GLY A 361 -15.09 -15.54 5.73
N THR A 362 -15.12 -14.53 4.87
CA THR A 362 -16.14 -14.44 3.81
C THR A 362 -15.97 -15.58 2.80
N PHE A 363 -17.07 -16.17 2.32
CA PHE A 363 -17.03 -17.12 1.21
C PHE A 363 -18.04 -16.79 0.10
N LEU A 364 -17.73 -17.31 -1.08
CA LEU A 364 -18.48 -17.24 -2.33
C LEU A 364 -19.15 -18.59 -2.60
N ILE A 365 -20.34 -18.54 -3.21
CA ILE A 365 -21.15 -19.71 -3.53
C ILE A 365 -21.52 -19.70 -5.00
N GLY A 366 -21.13 -20.75 -5.73
CA GLY A 366 -21.55 -21.01 -7.10
C GLY A 366 -23.01 -21.44 -7.10
N ASN A 367 -23.90 -20.53 -7.48
CA ASN A 367 -25.34 -20.72 -7.38
C ASN A 367 -25.91 -21.19 -8.72
N THR A 368 -25.70 -22.47 -9.02
CA THR A 368 -25.85 -23.04 -10.36
C THR A 368 -27.18 -22.68 -11.03
N ARG A 369 -28.34 -22.80 -10.36
CA ARG A 369 -29.62 -22.45 -11.00
C ARG A 369 -29.97 -20.96 -10.94
N GLY A 370 -29.31 -20.20 -10.07
CA GLY A 370 -29.43 -18.74 -10.03
C GLY A 370 -28.60 -18.02 -11.08
N ASN A 371 -27.67 -18.72 -11.74
CA ASN A 371 -26.71 -18.15 -12.71
C ASN A 371 -25.86 -17.00 -12.14
N ASN A 372 -25.69 -16.94 -10.82
CA ASN A 372 -24.96 -15.90 -10.11
C ASN A 372 -23.98 -16.52 -9.10
N ILE A 373 -23.13 -15.69 -8.51
CA ILE A 373 -22.26 -16.06 -7.39
C ILE A 373 -22.70 -15.24 -6.18
N LEU A 374 -22.99 -15.91 -5.07
CA LEU A 374 -23.48 -15.27 -3.85
C LEU A 374 -22.39 -15.16 -2.79
N ARG A 375 -22.44 -14.12 -1.97
CA ARG A 375 -21.49 -13.86 -0.88
C ARG A 375 -22.14 -14.05 0.48
N PHE A 376 -21.43 -14.72 1.39
CA PHE A 376 -21.88 -14.95 2.77
C PHE A 376 -20.75 -14.67 3.77
N ASP A 377 -21.14 -14.26 4.97
CA ASP A 377 -20.24 -14.11 6.11
C ASP A 377 -19.96 -15.48 6.75
N GLY A 378 -18.72 -15.95 6.77
CA GLY A 378 -18.40 -17.29 7.30
C GLY A 378 -18.29 -17.40 8.82
N LYS A 379 -18.53 -16.31 9.56
CA LYS A 379 -18.69 -16.37 11.02
C LYS A 379 -20.15 -16.58 11.40
N THR A 380 -21.05 -15.86 10.75
CA THR A 380 -22.47 -15.75 11.10
C THR A 380 -23.41 -16.50 10.16
N GLY A 381 -23.01 -16.71 8.91
CA GLY A 381 -23.85 -17.30 7.86
C GLY A 381 -24.78 -16.28 7.18
N ASN A 382 -24.64 -14.99 7.50
CA ASN A 382 -25.47 -13.95 6.92
C ASN A 382 -25.19 -13.79 5.42
N PHE A 383 -26.25 -13.63 4.64
CA PHE A 383 -26.17 -13.27 3.23
C PHE A 383 -25.68 -11.82 3.09
N LEU A 384 -24.64 -11.61 2.29
CA LEU A 384 -24.00 -10.30 2.11
C LEU A 384 -24.32 -9.65 0.75
N GLY A 385 -24.89 -10.40 -0.20
CA GLY A 385 -25.25 -9.91 -1.53
C GLY A 385 -24.80 -10.85 -2.66
N GLU A 386 -25.14 -10.47 -3.89
CA GLU A 386 -24.55 -11.10 -5.08
C GLU A 386 -23.13 -10.54 -5.28
N PHE A 387 -22.18 -11.43 -5.51
CA PHE A 387 -20.81 -11.07 -5.88
C PHE A 387 -20.67 -10.95 -7.40
N VAL A 388 -21.21 -11.92 -8.14
CA VAL A 388 -21.34 -11.86 -9.60
C VAL A 388 -22.81 -12.01 -9.93
N THR A 389 -23.37 -11.01 -10.61
CA THR A 389 -24.78 -10.97 -10.96
C THR A 389 -25.11 -11.89 -12.13
N ALA A 390 -26.37 -12.33 -12.19
CA ALA A 390 -26.82 -13.22 -13.26
C ALA A 390 -26.63 -12.60 -14.65
N GLY A 391 -26.00 -13.36 -15.56
CA GLY A 391 -25.72 -12.92 -16.94
C GLY A 391 -24.43 -12.09 -17.11
N SER A 392 -23.75 -11.71 -16.02
CA SER A 392 -22.45 -11.02 -16.10
C SER A 392 -21.43 -11.87 -16.85
N GLY A 393 -20.81 -11.35 -17.93
CA GLY A 393 -19.89 -12.12 -18.78
C GLY A 393 -20.53 -13.29 -19.55
N GLY A 394 -21.86 -13.39 -19.55
CA GLY A 394 -22.60 -14.56 -20.04
C GLY A 394 -22.55 -15.75 -19.08
N LEU A 395 -22.42 -15.51 -17.77
CA LEU A 395 -22.43 -16.56 -16.74
C LEU A 395 -23.71 -17.40 -16.81
N VAL A 396 -23.55 -18.71 -16.92
CA VAL A 396 -24.65 -19.68 -16.92
C VAL A 396 -24.20 -20.89 -16.12
N ALA A 397 -25.04 -21.35 -15.20
CA ALA A 397 -24.80 -22.55 -14.40
C ALA A 397 -23.39 -22.64 -13.78
N PRO A 398 -22.97 -21.62 -12.98
CA PRO A 398 -21.68 -21.61 -12.31
C PRO A 398 -21.57 -22.78 -11.33
N ASP A 399 -20.53 -23.60 -11.48
CA ASP A 399 -20.26 -24.70 -10.56
C ASP A 399 -19.01 -24.41 -9.72
N THR A 400 -17.80 -24.68 -10.22
CA THR A 400 -16.57 -24.41 -9.45
C THR A 400 -16.15 -22.95 -9.56
N ILE A 401 -15.70 -22.39 -8.42
CA ILE A 401 -15.05 -21.09 -8.31
C ILE A 401 -13.71 -21.32 -7.64
N ILE A 402 -12.61 -20.87 -8.23
CA ILE A 402 -11.28 -20.87 -7.61
C ILE A 402 -10.64 -19.50 -7.72
N PHE A 403 -9.83 -19.13 -6.74
CA PHE A 403 -8.89 -18.01 -6.88
C PHE A 403 -7.65 -18.49 -7.63
N GLY A 404 -7.15 -17.66 -8.55
CA GLY A 404 -6.02 -17.95 -9.42
C GLY A 404 -5.13 -16.74 -9.66
N PRO A 405 -4.27 -16.81 -10.70
CA PRO A 405 -3.38 -15.71 -11.06
C PRO A 405 -4.14 -14.41 -11.35
N ASP A 406 -3.51 -13.30 -10.98
CA ASP A 406 -3.94 -11.94 -11.34
C ASP A 406 -3.81 -11.72 -12.85
N GLY A 407 -4.95 -11.52 -13.50
CA GLY A 407 -5.09 -11.30 -14.93
C GLY A 407 -5.21 -9.85 -15.35
N ASN A 408 -5.58 -8.94 -14.44
CA ASN A 408 -5.77 -7.51 -14.72
C ASN A 408 -4.59 -6.64 -14.23
N GLY A 409 -3.67 -7.21 -13.44
CA GLY A 409 -2.44 -6.57 -12.96
C GLY A 409 -2.65 -5.67 -11.75
N ASP A 410 -3.76 -5.80 -11.02
CA ASP A 410 -4.08 -4.99 -9.84
C ASP A 410 -3.37 -5.47 -8.56
N GLY A 411 -2.66 -6.59 -8.63
CA GLY A 411 -1.93 -7.20 -7.53
C GLY A 411 -2.81 -8.01 -6.57
N ASN A 412 -4.01 -8.40 -6.98
CA ASN A 412 -4.94 -9.28 -6.26
C ASN A 412 -5.27 -10.52 -7.10
N SER A 413 -5.55 -11.65 -6.46
CA SER A 413 -5.93 -12.87 -7.17
C SER A 413 -7.32 -12.74 -7.80
N ASP A 414 -7.46 -13.11 -9.07
CA ASP A 414 -8.75 -13.18 -9.76
C ASP A 414 -9.52 -14.46 -9.43
N ILE A 415 -10.84 -14.45 -9.64
CA ILE A 415 -11.67 -15.67 -9.61
C ILE A 415 -11.87 -16.25 -11.01
N TYR A 416 -11.72 -17.57 -11.11
CA TYR A 416 -11.96 -18.36 -12.32
C TYR A 416 -13.15 -19.28 -12.08
N VAL A 417 -14.14 -19.19 -12.97
CA VAL A 417 -15.47 -19.78 -12.78
C VAL A 417 -15.79 -20.73 -13.93
N ALA A 418 -16.08 -21.99 -13.60
CA ALA A 418 -16.59 -22.96 -14.55
C ALA A 418 -18.05 -22.63 -14.90
N SER A 419 -18.34 -22.39 -16.17
CA SER A 419 -19.62 -21.89 -16.67
C SER A 419 -20.08 -22.66 -17.91
N GLY A 420 -21.40 -22.78 -18.07
CA GLY A 420 -22.07 -23.33 -19.25
C GLY A 420 -22.43 -24.81 -19.15
N ASP A 421 -23.46 -25.20 -19.91
CA ASP A 421 -24.02 -26.55 -19.99
C ASP A 421 -24.15 -27.08 -21.43
N LYS A 422 -23.59 -26.35 -22.39
CA LYS A 422 -23.51 -26.73 -23.82
C LYS A 422 -22.05 -26.89 -24.25
N ALA A 423 -21.81 -27.51 -25.41
CA ALA A 423 -20.46 -27.61 -25.97
C ALA A 423 -19.80 -26.21 -26.07
N GLY A 424 -18.49 -26.13 -25.86
CA GLY A 424 -17.74 -24.88 -25.79
C GLY A 424 -17.80 -24.07 -27.09
N ASN A 425 -17.79 -24.78 -28.23
CA ASN A 425 -17.98 -24.21 -29.56
C ASN A 425 -19.45 -23.92 -29.94
N SER A 426 -20.38 -24.06 -28.99
CA SER A 426 -21.77 -23.70 -29.22
C SER A 426 -21.90 -22.18 -29.37
N ARG A 427 -22.75 -21.74 -30.29
CA ARG A 427 -23.10 -20.32 -30.47
C ARG A 427 -24.28 -19.89 -29.61
N GLU A 428 -24.81 -20.79 -28.79
CA GLU A 428 -25.95 -20.54 -27.93
C GLU A 428 -25.53 -20.05 -26.54
N THR A 429 -26.41 -19.30 -25.86
CA THR A 429 -26.26 -19.02 -24.43
C THR A 429 -26.08 -20.33 -23.66
N GLY A 430 -25.08 -20.37 -22.78
CA GLY A 430 -24.68 -21.59 -22.05
C GLY A 430 -23.53 -22.37 -22.70
N ALA A 431 -22.89 -21.85 -23.76
CA ALA A 431 -21.64 -22.40 -24.27
C ALA A 431 -20.58 -22.48 -23.15
N SER A 432 -20.01 -23.68 -22.98
CA SER A 432 -19.04 -23.97 -21.93
C SER A 432 -17.81 -23.07 -22.00
N ALA A 433 -17.42 -22.51 -20.87
CA ALA A 433 -16.27 -21.63 -20.75
C ALA A 433 -15.73 -21.58 -19.32
N ILE A 434 -14.51 -21.09 -19.18
CA ILE A 434 -13.98 -20.59 -17.92
C ILE A 434 -14.03 -19.06 -17.99
N LEU A 435 -14.83 -18.46 -17.13
CA LEU A 435 -14.98 -17.01 -17.04
C LEU A 435 -14.10 -16.47 -15.91
N ARG A 436 -13.42 -15.35 -16.15
CA ARG A 436 -12.57 -14.69 -15.16
C ARG A 436 -13.19 -13.38 -14.71
N TYR A 437 -13.21 -13.18 -13.41
CA TYR A 437 -13.69 -11.95 -12.77
C TYR A 437 -12.66 -11.47 -11.78
N ASP A 438 -12.67 -10.17 -11.55
CA ASP A 438 -11.89 -9.52 -10.51
C ASP A 438 -12.22 -10.14 -9.15
N GLY A 439 -11.19 -10.62 -8.44
CA GLY A 439 -11.40 -11.39 -7.21
C GLY A 439 -11.83 -10.58 -6.00
N ILE A 440 -11.83 -9.25 -6.09
CA ILE A 440 -12.25 -8.34 -5.01
C ILE A 440 -13.65 -7.79 -5.26
N THR A 441 -13.94 -7.39 -6.49
CA THR A 441 -15.16 -6.67 -6.87
C THR A 441 -16.19 -7.56 -7.56
N GLY A 442 -15.77 -8.69 -8.14
CA GLY A 442 -16.64 -9.54 -8.95
C GLY A 442 -16.93 -8.98 -10.35
N ALA A 443 -16.22 -7.92 -10.76
CA ALA A 443 -16.34 -7.35 -12.11
C ALA A 443 -15.84 -8.35 -13.16
N PHE A 444 -16.58 -8.51 -14.25
CA PHE A 444 -16.16 -9.39 -15.34
C PHE A 444 -14.92 -8.84 -16.04
N ILE A 445 -13.89 -9.67 -16.17
CA ILE A 445 -12.65 -9.33 -16.87
C ILE A 445 -12.74 -9.85 -18.30
N ASP A 446 -12.79 -11.17 -18.46
CA ASP A 446 -12.83 -11.81 -19.77
C ASP A 446 -13.32 -13.27 -19.72
N ARG A 447 -13.52 -13.84 -20.92
CA ARG A 447 -13.72 -15.27 -21.12
C ARG A 447 -12.34 -15.93 -21.26
N PHE A 448 -11.73 -16.27 -20.13
CA PHE A 448 -10.39 -16.82 -20.05
C PHE A 448 -10.20 -18.06 -20.92
N VAL A 449 -11.13 -19.03 -20.85
CA VAL A 449 -11.23 -20.15 -21.80
C VAL A 449 -12.56 -20.05 -22.51
N GLY A 450 -12.55 -19.93 -23.83
CA GLY A 450 -13.76 -19.88 -24.64
C GLY A 450 -13.49 -19.93 -26.13
N ASP A 451 -14.52 -20.28 -26.88
CA ASP A 451 -14.49 -20.31 -28.34
C ASP A 451 -14.58 -18.89 -28.92
N ASN A 452 -13.80 -18.59 -29.95
CA ASN A 452 -13.96 -17.39 -30.73
C ASN A 452 -14.99 -17.64 -31.85
N PRO A 453 -16.18 -17.03 -31.81
CA PRO A 453 -17.23 -17.33 -32.79
C PRO A 453 -16.86 -16.90 -34.23
N ASN A 454 -15.77 -16.14 -34.40
CA ASN A 454 -15.28 -15.66 -35.68
C ASN A 454 -14.20 -16.57 -36.31
N THR A 455 -13.76 -17.62 -35.61
CA THR A 455 -12.84 -18.61 -36.16
C THR A 455 -13.59 -19.91 -36.49
N ILE A 456 -12.93 -20.80 -37.23
CA ILE A 456 -13.43 -22.17 -37.50
C ILE A 456 -12.76 -23.20 -36.58
N THR A 457 -11.76 -22.77 -35.82
CA THR A 457 -11.01 -23.58 -34.87
C THR A 457 -11.73 -23.56 -33.54
N ASP A 458 -11.91 -24.72 -32.91
CA ASP A 458 -12.43 -24.78 -31.54
C ASP A 458 -11.30 -24.50 -30.55
N GLU A 459 -11.22 -23.26 -30.05
CA GLU A 459 -10.18 -22.88 -29.09
C GLU A 459 -10.42 -23.45 -27.69
N THR A 460 -11.59 -24.02 -27.41
CA THR A 460 -11.88 -24.66 -26.13
C THR A 460 -11.29 -26.06 -26.03
N GLY A 461 -10.84 -26.65 -27.14
CA GLY A 461 -10.37 -28.05 -27.17
C GLY A 461 -11.50 -29.07 -26.99
N GLY A 462 -12.75 -28.68 -27.29
CA GLY A 462 -13.94 -29.50 -27.10
C GLY A 462 -14.47 -29.49 -25.66
N LEU A 463 -14.31 -28.39 -24.94
CA LEU A 463 -14.81 -28.26 -23.57
C LEU A 463 -16.33 -28.45 -23.53
N PHE A 464 -16.81 -29.27 -22.61
CA PHE A 464 -18.25 -29.51 -22.45
C PHE A 464 -18.59 -29.78 -20.98
N ARG A 465 -19.42 -28.89 -20.41
CA ARG A 465 -19.89 -28.87 -19.02
C ARG A 465 -18.70 -28.93 -18.05
N PRO A 466 -17.91 -27.84 -17.96
CA PRO A 466 -16.79 -27.78 -17.03
C PRO A 466 -17.31 -27.91 -15.60
N TYR A 467 -16.66 -28.75 -14.80
CA TYR A 467 -16.91 -28.84 -13.37
C TYR A 467 -15.69 -28.39 -12.58
N GLY A 468 -14.73 -29.27 -12.29
CA GLY A 468 -13.55 -28.96 -11.50
C GLY A 468 -12.50 -28.16 -12.27
N LEU A 469 -11.82 -27.27 -11.55
CA LEU A 469 -10.72 -26.43 -12.01
C LEU A 469 -9.56 -26.56 -11.03
N ALA A 470 -8.33 -26.64 -11.53
CA ALA A 470 -7.14 -26.57 -10.69
C ALA A 470 -5.97 -25.94 -11.44
N PHE A 471 -5.38 -24.89 -10.87
CA PHE A 471 -4.07 -24.42 -11.31
C PHE A 471 -2.99 -25.35 -10.78
N SER A 472 -2.10 -25.79 -11.65
CA SER A 472 -0.93 -26.58 -11.28
C SER A 472 0.21 -25.68 -10.82
N PRO A 473 1.15 -26.22 -10.02
CA PRO A 473 2.36 -25.50 -9.63
C PRO A 473 3.24 -25.03 -10.81
N ASP A 474 3.13 -25.66 -11.98
CA ASP A 474 3.82 -25.26 -13.22
C ASP A 474 3.15 -24.09 -13.96
N GLY A 475 2.04 -23.55 -13.43
CA GLY A 475 1.33 -22.40 -13.98
C GLY A 475 0.33 -22.73 -15.09
N ASN A 476 -0.07 -23.99 -15.28
CA ASN A 476 -1.15 -24.38 -16.20
C ASN A 476 -2.51 -24.49 -15.48
N LEU A 477 -3.61 -24.42 -16.25
CA LEU A 477 -4.97 -24.66 -15.75
C LEU A 477 -5.48 -26.02 -16.24
N TYR A 478 -5.93 -26.86 -15.32
CA TYR A 478 -6.57 -28.16 -15.62
C TYR A 478 -8.07 -28.04 -15.39
N VAL A 479 -8.85 -28.60 -16.31
CA VAL A 479 -10.31 -28.51 -16.31
C VAL A 479 -10.94 -29.88 -16.55
N SER A 480 -11.84 -30.29 -15.67
CA SER A 480 -12.69 -31.46 -15.89
C SER A 480 -13.81 -31.12 -16.87
N SER A 481 -13.76 -31.72 -18.06
CA SER A 481 -14.85 -31.66 -19.02
C SER A 481 -15.77 -32.88 -18.83
N PHE A 482 -16.83 -32.69 -18.06
CA PHE A 482 -17.71 -33.76 -17.64
C PHE A 482 -18.40 -34.47 -18.80
N LEU A 483 -19.00 -33.72 -19.74
CA LEU A 483 -19.75 -34.30 -20.86
C LEU A 483 -18.88 -34.71 -22.06
N SER A 484 -17.55 -34.74 -21.89
CA SER A 484 -16.63 -35.33 -22.85
C SER A 484 -15.69 -36.39 -22.25
N ASP A 485 -15.82 -36.69 -20.94
CA ASP A 485 -14.91 -37.56 -20.18
C ASP A 485 -13.43 -37.21 -20.38
N LYS A 486 -13.08 -35.92 -20.31
CA LYS A 486 -11.70 -35.45 -20.48
C LYS A 486 -11.24 -34.56 -19.34
N ILE A 487 -9.94 -34.61 -19.06
CA ILE A 487 -9.23 -33.52 -18.39
C ILE A 487 -8.51 -32.72 -19.47
N LEU A 488 -8.89 -31.46 -19.63
CA LEU A 488 -8.31 -30.53 -20.60
C LEU A 488 -7.31 -29.62 -19.89
N ARG A 489 -6.21 -29.28 -20.58
CA ARG A 489 -5.15 -28.42 -20.05
C ARG A 489 -5.02 -27.16 -20.88
N TYR A 490 -4.90 -26.03 -20.19
CA TYR A 490 -4.78 -24.70 -20.78
C TYR A 490 -3.57 -23.98 -20.17
N ASN A 491 -3.03 -23.01 -20.92
CA ASN A 491 -2.03 -22.10 -20.38
C ASN A 491 -2.66 -21.26 -19.26
N GLY A 492 -2.10 -21.29 -18.05
CA GLY A 492 -2.72 -20.63 -16.90
C GLY A 492 -2.57 -19.11 -16.88
N LYS A 493 -1.84 -18.52 -17.85
CA LYS A 493 -1.76 -17.07 -18.04
C LYS A 493 -2.67 -16.57 -19.17
N THR A 494 -2.80 -17.33 -20.25
CA THR A 494 -3.51 -16.88 -21.48
C THR A 494 -4.82 -17.60 -21.73
N GLY A 495 -5.09 -18.71 -21.03
CA GLY A 495 -6.28 -19.54 -21.24
C GLY A 495 -6.28 -20.33 -22.55
N GLN A 496 -5.19 -20.29 -23.32
CA GLN A 496 -5.07 -21.04 -24.57
C GLN A 496 -5.03 -22.54 -24.33
N PHE A 497 -5.78 -23.31 -25.11
CA PHE A 497 -5.76 -24.77 -25.07
C PHE A 497 -4.37 -25.32 -25.39
N ILE A 498 -3.88 -26.22 -24.55
CA ILE A 498 -2.59 -26.90 -24.71
C ILE A 498 -2.83 -28.30 -25.28
N ASP A 499 -3.50 -29.16 -24.52
CA ASP A 499 -3.77 -30.54 -24.90
C ASP A 499 -4.87 -31.19 -24.03
N VAL A 500 -5.23 -32.42 -24.42
CA VAL A 500 -6.00 -33.33 -23.58
C VAL A 500 -5.03 -34.05 -22.65
N PHE A 501 -5.13 -33.80 -21.34
CA PHE A 501 -4.28 -34.43 -20.34
C PHE A 501 -4.65 -35.90 -20.13
N ALA A 502 -5.95 -36.17 -19.95
CA ALA A 502 -6.50 -37.52 -19.76
C ALA A 502 -7.85 -37.67 -20.46
N SER A 503 -8.21 -38.90 -20.82
CA SER A 503 -9.49 -39.24 -21.47
C SER A 503 -10.09 -40.52 -20.89
N GLY A 504 -11.41 -40.57 -20.81
CA GLY A 504 -12.16 -41.76 -20.44
C GLY A 504 -11.96 -42.90 -21.43
N ASN A 505 -11.83 -44.12 -20.91
CA ASN A 505 -11.69 -45.35 -21.68
C ASN A 505 -12.98 -46.17 -21.72
N GLN A 506 -14.07 -45.68 -21.10
CA GLN A 506 -15.36 -46.35 -20.99
C GLN A 506 -15.28 -47.72 -20.28
N GLN A 507 -14.34 -47.87 -19.34
CA GLN A 507 -14.14 -49.09 -18.56
C GLN A 507 -14.22 -48.78 -17.07
N ALA A 508 -14.56 -49.80 -16.27
CA ALA A 508 -14.45 -49.72 -14.82
C ALA A 508 -13.00 -49.39 -14.42
N GLY A 509 -12.82 -48.48 -13.46
CA GLY A 509 -11.49 -47.97 -13.10
C GLY A 509 -10.99 -46.80 -13.95
N GLY A 510 -11.72 -46.38 -14.97
CA GLY A 510 -11.36 -45.27 -15.85
C GLY A 510 -11.91 -43.90 -15.41
N LEU A 511 -11.54 -42.87 -16.17
CA LEU A 511 -12.07 -41.50 -16.04
C LEU A 511 -13.52 -41.42 -16.55
N ASN A 512 -14.48 -41.72 -15.68
CA ASN A 512 -15.90 -41.84 -16.00
C ASN A 512 -16.72 -40.72 -15.33
N GLY A 513 -17.02 -39.65 -16.06
CA GLY A 513 -17.69 -38.46 -15.53
C GLY A 513 -16.80 -37.67 -14.56
N PRO A 514 -15.67 -37.10 -15.03
CA PRO A 514 -14.77 -36.33 -14.19
C PRO A 514 -15.45 -35.10 -13.59
N ASN A 515 -15.18 -34.82 -12.33
CA ASN A 515 -15.80 -33.73 -11.60
C ASN A 515 -14.78 -32.78 -10.96
N GLY A 516 -14.50 -32.89 -9.67
CA GLY A 516 -13.52 -32.07 -8.97
C GLY A 516 -12.08 -32.40 -9.35
N LEU A 517 -11.24 -31.38 -9.28
CA LEU A 517 -9.79 -31.46 -9.47
C LEU A 517 -9.07 -30.82 -8.30
N LEU A 518 -7.97 -31.42 -7.86
CA LEU A 518 -7.14 -30.89 -6.79
C LEU A 518 -5.69 -31.34 -6.97
N PHE A 519 -4.77 -30.40 -7.04
CA PHE A 519 -3.36 -30.71 -6.84
C PHE A 519 -3.11 -30.82 -5.34
N ALA A 520 -2.69 -32.00 -4.89
CA ALA A 520 -2.40 -32.23 -3.48
C ALA A 520 -0.91 -31.97 -3.17
N PRO A 521 -0.53 -31.77 -1.89
CA PRO A 521 0.85 -31.53 -1.47
C PRO A 521 1.86 -32.62 -1.87
N ASP A 522 1.40 -33.82 -2.20
CA ASP A 522 2.24 -34.92 -2.71
C ASP A 522 2.68 -34.71 -4.17
N GLY A 523 2.20 -33.65 -4.84
CA GLY A 523 2.53 -33.29 -6.22
C GLY A 523 1.64 -33.95 -7.28
N PHE A 524 0.62 -34.73 -6.89
CA PHE A 524 -0.27 -35.43 -7.82
C PHE A 524 -1.57 -34.67 -8.05
N LEU A 525 -2.17 -34.89 -9.23
CA LEU A 525 -3.51 -34.41 -9.56
C LEU A 525 -4.54 -35.46 -9.14
N TYR A 526 -5.43 -35.09 -8.22
CA TYR A 526 -6.56 -35.91 -7.82
C TYR A 526 -7.81 -35.51 -8.61
N VAL A 527 -8.59 -36.50 -9.00
CA VAL A 527 -9.81 -36.33 -9.81
C VAL A 527 -10.94 -37.18 -9.24
N THR A 528 -12.08 -36.57 -8.94
CA THR A 528 -13.29 -37.32 -8.58
C THR A 528 -14.08 -37.71 -9.84
N THR A 529 -14.74 -38.86 -9.80
CA THR A 529 -15.58 -39.36 -10.88
C THR A 529 -16.99 -39.70 -10.39
N GLN A 530 -17.97 -39.65 -11.30
CA GLN A 530 -19.38 -39.98 -11.03
C GLN A 530 -19.81 -41.37 -11.49
N GLY A 531 -18.94 -42.11 -12.18
CA GLY A 531 -19.27 -43.44 -12.71
C GLY A 531 -20.17 -43.41 -13.97
N SER A 532 -20.31 -42.26 -14.62
CA SER A 532 -21.02 -42.12 -15.91
C SER A 532 -20.08 -42.23 -17.10
N VAL A 533 -20.61 -42.54 -18.28
CA VAL A 533 -19.92 -42.38 -19.56
C VAL A 533 -20.59 -41.27 -20.36
N ALA A 534 -19.82 -40.34 -20.90
CA ALA A 534 -20.30 -39.29 -21.79
C ALA A 534 -20.74 -39.88 -23.14
N ARG A 535 -22.02 -39.74 -23.49
CA ARG A 535 -22.60 -40.16 -24.77
C ARG A 535 -23.49 -39.07 -25.35
N ASN A 536 -23.14 -38.58 -26.54
CA ASN A 536 -23.92 -37.56 -27.26
C ASN A 536 -24.24 -36.32 -26.40
N GLY A 537 -23.27 -35.85 -25.60
CA GLY A 537 -23.47 -34.70 -24.72
C GLY A 537 -24.40 -34.95 -23.53
N GLN A 538 -24.54 -36.20 -23.10
CA GLN A 538 -25.31 -36.60 -21.91
C GLN A 538 -24.50 -37.61 -21.09
N ALA A 539 -24.76 -37.66 -19.79
CA ALA A 539 -24.18 -38.67 -18.89
C ALA A 539 -24.99 -39.97 -18.95
N ASP A 540 -24.35 -41.08 -19.27
CA ASP A 540 -24.95 -42.41 -19.30
C ASP A 540 -24.42 -43.28 -18.14
N PHE A 541 -25.33 -43.66 -17.24
CA PHE A 541 -25.03 -44.49 -16.07
C PHE A 541 -25.36 -45.98 -16.28
N SER A 542 -25.78 -46.39 -17.48
CA SER A 542 -26.21 -47.78 -17.77
C SER A 542 -25.12 -48.83 -17.55
N ALA A 543 -23.84 -48.43 -17.62
CA ALA A 543 -22.70 -49.30 -17.34
C ALA A 543 -22.47 -49.55 -15.84
N ASN A 544 -23.11 -48.76 -14.96
CA ASN A 544 -23.01 -48.85 -13.51
C ASN A 544 -21.55 -48.91 -13.00
N PHE A 545 -20.69 -48.05 -13.53
CA PHE A 545 -19.30 -47.97 -13.09
C PHE A 545 -19.19 -47.32 -11.72
N PRO A 546 -18.19 -47.72 -10.91
CA PRO A 546 -17.98 -47.10 -9.61
C PRO A 546 -17.55 -45.64 -9.77
N SER A 547 -18.01 -44.80 -8.83
CA SER A 547 -17.46 -43.47 -8.58
C SER A 547 -16.16 -43.60 -7.80
N GLN A 548 -15.14 -42.85 -8.18
CA GLN A 548 -13.77 -43.06 -7.70
C GLN A 548 -13.05 -41.74 -7.48
N VAL A 549 -12.02 -41.79 -6.65
CA VAL A 549 -10.96 -40.78 -6.64
C VAL A 549 -9.79 -41.37 -7.41
N LEU A 550 -9.41 -40.74 -8.51
CA LEU A 550 -8.25 -41.10 -9.32
C LEU A 550 -7.09 -40.18 -8.95
N ARG A 551 -5.87 -40.71 -8.96
CA ARG A 551 -4.63 -39.99 -8.68
C ARG A 551 -3.69 -40.09 -9.88
N TYR A 552 -3.41 -38.97 -10.53
CA TYR A 552 -2.58 -38.84 -11.73
C TYR A 552 -1.23 -38.22 -11.40
N ASN A 553 -0.18 -38.79 -11.97
CA ASN A 553 1.12 -38.12 -12.04
C ASN A 553 1.09 -37.08 -13.18
N PRO A 554 1.26 -35.78 -12.89
CA PRO A 554 1.17 -34.74 -13.91
C PRO A 554 2.30 -34.79 -14.96
N GLU A 555 3.45 -35.38 -14.65
CA GLU A 555 4.60 -35.44 -15.55
C GLU A 555 4.45 -36.53 -16.62
N ASN A 556 4.11 -37.76 -16.19
CA ASN A 556 4.05 -38.92 -17.07
C ASN A 556 2.62 -39.38 -17.42
N ARG A 557 1.59 -38.76 -16.83
CA ARG A 557 0.15 -39.03 -17.03
C ARG A 557 -0.33 -40.40 -16.60
N GLU A 558 0.50 -41.17 -15.89
CA GLU A 558 0.07 -42.43 -15.29
C GLU A 558 -0.91 -42.15 -14.14
N PHE A 559 -1.86 -43.06 -13.95
CA PHE A 559 -2.87 -42.91 -12.91
C PHE A 559 -3.11 -44.19 -12.11
N SER A 560 -3.66 -44.01 -10.92
CA SER A 560 -4.09 -45.08 -10.02
C SER A 560 -5.43 -44.73 -9.40
N ILE A 561 -6.17 -45.75 -8.93
CA ILE A 561 -7.38 -45.55 -8.14
C ILE A 561 -6.94 -45.30 -6.69
N PHE A 562 -7.22 -44.12 -6.18
CA PHE A 562 -6.95 -43.74 -4.79
C PHE A 562 -8.04 -44.25 -3.85
N ALA A 563 -9.32 -44.07 -4.22
CA ALA A 563 -10.46 -44.55 -3.45
C ALA A 563 -11.63 -44.98 -4.35
N SER A 564 -12.40 -45.97 -3.91
CA SER A 564 -13.65 -46.44 -4.55
C SER A 564 -14.68 -46.77 -3.48
N PRO A 565 -15.38 -45.75 -2.95
CA PRO A 565 -16.30 -45.93 -1.84
C PRO A 565 -17.60 -46.65 -2.23
N ASP A 566 -18.15 -47.41 -1.28
CA ASP A 566 -19.52 -47.92 -1.34
C ASP A 566 -20.55 -46.81 -1.09
N SER A 567 -21.77 -47.02 -1.60
CA SER A 567 -22.90 -46.10 -1.39
C SER A 567 -23.21 -45.90 0.09
N SER A 568 -23.41 -44.65 0.50
CA SER A 568 -23.83 -44.34 1.88
C SER A 568 -25.19 -44.97 2.19
N PRO A 569 -25.40 -45.53 3.40
CA PRO A 569 -26.73 -45.99 3.82
C PRO A 569 -27.77 -44.86 3.91
N ARG A 570 -27.32 -43.60 3.89
CA ARG A 570 -28.18 -42.41 3.87
C ARG A 570 -28.49 -41.95 2.45
N SER A 571 -27.86 -42.52 1.43
CA SER A 571 -28.07 -42.20 0.01
C SER A 571 -29.17 -43.07 -0.60
N PHE A 572 -29.51 -42.82 -1.86
CA PHE A 572 -30.43 -43.66 -2.65
C PHE A 572 -29.74 -44.89 -3.26
N GLY A 573 -28.70 -45.43 -2.61
CA GLY A 573 -27.97 -46.60 -3.08
C GLY A 573 -26.99 -46.32 -4.23
N PHE A 574 -26.53 -45.07 -4.37
CA PHE A 574 -25.50 -44.67 -5.33
C PHE A 574 -24.48 -43.73 -4.67
N THR A 575 -23.30 -43.61 -5.28
CA THR A 575 -22.28 -42.63 -4.92
C THR A 575 -21.91 -41.81 -6.16
N SER A 576 -21.70 -40.52 -5.98
CA SER A 576 -21.26 -39.62 -7.04
C SER A 576 -20.35 -38.56 -6.45
N LEU A 577 -19.04 -38.69 -6.68
CA LEU A 577 -18.05 -37.84 -6.01
C LEU A 577 -17.91 -36.50 -6.73
N LEU A 578 -17.84 -35.41 -5.95
CA LEU A 578 -17.83 -34.03 -6.47
C LEU A 578 -16.58 -33.26 -6.03
N GLY A 579 -16.67 -32.51 -4.94
CA GLY A 579 -15.65 -31.58 -4.50
C GLY A 579 -14.57 -32.27 -3.68
N MET A 580 -13.39 -31.66 -3.67
CA MET A 580 -12.26 -32.10 -2.86
C MET A 580 -11.60 -30.90 -2.18
N ALA A 581 -11.07 -31.10 -0.97
CA ALA A 581 -10.16 -30.15 -0.33
C ALA A 581 -9.17 -30.88 0.57
N ILE A 582 -7.98 -30.31 0.75
CA ILE A 582 -7.02 -30.77 1.75
C ILE A 582 -7.30 -30.06 3.08
N GLY A 583 -7.36 -30.83 4.17
CA GLY A 583 -7.44 -30.27 5.52
C GLY A 583 -6.18 -29.49 5.85
N PRO A 584 -6.28 -28.19 6.20
CA PRO A 584 -5.10 -27.34 6.41
C PRO A 584 -4.31 -27.70 7.67
N VAL A 585 -4.89 -28.49 8.58
CA VAL A 585 -4.26 -28.87 9.86
C VAL A 585 -3.73 -30.30 9.82
N ASP A 586 -4.51 -31.24 9.27
CA ASP A 586 -4.17 -32.67 9.24
C ASP A 586 -3.54 -33.15 7.93
N GLY A 587 -3.72 -32.40 6.83
CA GLY A 587 -3.25 -32.79 5.51
C GLY A 587 -4.08 -33.90 4.84
N ASP A 588 -5.25 -34.25 5.38
CA ASP A 588 -6.11 -35.29 4.86
C ASP A 588 -6.96 -34.82 3.66
N LEU A 589 -7.38 -35.76 2.82
CA LEU A 589 -8.24 -35.48 1.67
C LEU A 589 -9.72 -35.63 2.05
N TYR A 590 -10.46 -34.53 1.95
CA TYR A 590 -11.92 -34.50 2.14
C TYR A 590 -12.60 -34.52 0.78
N VAL A 591 -13.59 -35.40 0.62
CA VAL A 591 -14.31 -35.61 -0.65
C VAL A 591 -15.81 -35.58 -0.41
N SER A 592 -16.55 -34.73 -1.12
CA SER A 592 -18.02 -34.74 -1.04
C SER A 592 -18.60 -35.80 -1.95
N ASP A 593 -19.62 -36.48 -1.44
CA ASP A 593 -20.48 -37.40 -2.20
C ASP A 593 -21.82 -36.69 -2.43
N PHE A 594 -22.12 -36.37 -3.70
CA PHE A 594 -23.36 -35.71 -4.12
C PHE A 594 -24.58 -36.40 -3.54
N ALA A 595 -24.53 -37.72 -3.44
CA ALA A 595 -25.64 -38.54 -2.99
C ALA A 595 -25.93 -38.36 -1.49
N ASN A 596 -24.88 -38.30 -0.67
CA ASN A 596 -24.85 -37.83 0.73
C ASN A 596 -23.44 -38.09 1.33
N ASP A 597 -23.09 -37.33 2.38
CA ASP A 597 -21.88 -37.41 3.20
C ASP A 597 -20.62 -36.72 2.62
N ILE A 598 -19.67 -36.44 3.51
CA ILE A 598 -18.28 -36.08 3.19
C ILE A 598 -17.38 -37.20 3.71
N ARG A 599 -16.41 -37.62 2.92
CA ARG A 599 -15.49 -38.71 3.26
C ARG A 599 -14.09 -38.14 3.44
N ARG A 600 -13.46 -38.45 4.57
CA ARG A 600 -12.09 -38.03 4.88
C ARG A 600 -11.16 -39.22 4.71
N TYR A 601 -10.14 -39.06 3.88
CA TYR A 601 -9.13 -40.07 3.62
C TYR A 601 -7.76 -39.58 4.08
N ASN A 602 -6.97 -40.49 4.62
CA ASN A 602 -5.56 -40.20 4.81
C ASN A 602 -4.89 -40.04 3.44
N LEU A 603 -4.28 -38.88 3.18
CA LEU A 603 -3.72 -38.59 1.86
C LEU A 603 -2.57 -39.55 1.49
N GLN A 604 -1.79 -40.00 2.47
CA GLN A 604 -0.63 -40.85 2.25
C GLN A 604 -1.01 -42.32 2.02
N SER A 605 -1.93 -42.87 2.81
CA SER A 605 -2.29 -44.29 2.76
C SER A 605 -3.51 -44.59 1.89
N GLY A 606 -4.37 -43.59 1.62
CA GLY A 606 -5.66 -43.78 0.95
C GLY A 606 -6.74 -44.39 1.85
N GLU A 607 -6.46 -44.61 3.13
CA GLU A 607 -7.41 -45.19 4.08
C GLU A 607 -8.54 -44.20 4.40
N LEU A 608 -9.79 -44.70 4.42
CA LEU A 608 -10.94 -43.93 4.88
C LEU A 608 -10.86 -43.77 6.40
N ILE A 609 -10.72 -42.53 6.87
CA ILE A 609 -10.65 -42.18 8.30
C ILE A 609 -12.06 -42.07 8.87
N GLU A 610 -12.93 -41.29 8.23
CA GLU A 610 -14.27 -41.02 8.73
C GLU A 610 -15.24 -40.59 7.62
N VAL A 611 -16.54 -40.67 7.95
CA VAL A 611 -17.65 -40.24 7.09
C VAL A 611 -18.50 -39.23 7.86
N LEU A 612 -18.52 -37.98 7.40
CA LEU A 612 -19.25 -36.88 8.01
C LEU A 612 -20.66 -36.79 7.40
N PRO A 613 -21.73 -36.89 8.22
CA PRO A 613 -23.10 -36.87 7.70
C PRO A 613 -23.53 -35.47 7.28
N THR A 614 -24.06 -35.36 6.07
CA THR A 614 -24.59 -34.10 5.50
C THR A 614 -26.11 -34.05 5.44
N ASN A 615 -26.82 -35.02 6.01
CA ASN A 615 -28.27 -35.07 5.97
C ASN A 615 -28.87 -33.99 6.87
N TYR A 616 -29.45 -32.95 6.29
CA TYR A 616 -30.12 -31.86 7.01
C TYR A 616 -31.62 -31.80 6.75
N THR A 617 -32.16 -32.70 5.92
CA THR A 617 -33.59 -32.82 5.63
C THR A 617 -34.30 -33.79 6.58
N SER A 618 -33.53 -34.53 7.39
CA SER A 618 -34.00 -35.52 8.37
C SER A 618 -34.85 -36.65 7.76
N THR A 619 -34.73 -36.88 6.45
CA THR A 619 -35.35 -38.00 5.74
C THR A 619 -34.38 -39.19 5.63
N SER A 620 -34.92 -40.39 5.38
CA SER A 620 -34.13 -41.61 5.15
C SER A 620 -34.71 -42.38 3.95
N PRO A 621 -33.97 -42.52 2.82
CA PRO A 621 -32.69 -41.86 2.53
C PRO A 621 -32.81 -40.32 2.55
N SER A 622 -31.67 -39.64 2.70
CA SER A 622 -31.62 -38.18 2.75
C SER A 622 -32.18 -37.58 1.46
N SER A 623 -32.94 -36.50 1.60
CA SER A 623 -33.52 -35.77 0.46
C SER A 623 -32.77 -34.49 0.17
N ASN A 624 -31.51 -34.36 0.62
CA ASN A 624 -30.61 -33.33 0.14
C ASN A 624 -29.45 -33.92 -0.63
N PHE A 625 -28.99 -33.20 -1.64
CA PHE A 625 -27.73 -33.48 -2.31
C PHE A 625 -26.67 -32.48 -1.89
N VAL A 626 -25.41 -32.90 -1.94
CA VAL A 626 -24.24 -32.11 -1.50
C VAL A 626 -23.51 -31.59 -2.73
N GLY A 627 -23.01 -30.36 -2.68
CA GLY A 627 -22.11 -29.81 -3.70
C GLY A 627 -20.65 -29.97 -3.31
N SER A 628 -19.85 -28.95 -3.61
CA SER A 628 -18.45 -28.86 -3.23
C SER A 628 -18.25 -28.49 -1.75
N LEU A 629 -17.01 -28.54 -1.32
CA LEU A 629 -16.55 -28.27 0.04
C LEU A 629 -15.28 -27.43 0.04
N ALA A 630 -15.07 -26.63 1.09
CA ALA A 630 -13.87 -25.82 1.27
C ALA A 630 -13.58 -25.58 2.75
N PHE A 631 -12.30 -25.38 3.07
CA PHE A 631 -11.88 -24.94 4.40
C PHE A 631 -11.84 -23.42 4.48
N SER A 632 -12.28 -22.87 5.60
CA SER A 632 -12.06 -21.47 5.92
C SER A 632 -10.60 -21.22 6.35
N PRO A 633 -10.11 -19.97 6.32
CA PRO A 633 -8.76 -19.64 6.77
C PRO A 633 -8.46 -20.03 8.22
N ILE A 634 -9.49 -20.18 9.06
CA ILE A 634 -9.36 -20.63 10.46
C ILE A 634 -9.56 -22.14 10.64
N GLY A 635 -9.62 -22.90 9.54
CA GLY A 635 -9.66 -24.36 9.57
C GLY A 635 -11.04 -24.99 9.81
N ASN A 636 -12.15 -24.26 9.64
CA ASN A 636 -13.48 -24.90 9.65
C ASN A 636 -13.82 -25.42 8.26
N LEU A 637 -14.43 -26.60 8.19
CA LEU A 637 -14.88 -27.20 6.94
C LEU A 637 -16.31 -26.76 6.62
N PHE A 638 -16.54 -26.30 5.39
CA PHE A 638 -17.85 -25.94 4.87
C PHE A 638 -18.22 -26.78 3.66
N ALA A 639 -19.49 -27.10 3.51
CA ALA A 639 -20.03 -27.75 2.32
C ALA A 639 -21.38 -27.15 1.95
N VAL A 640 -21.67 -27.07 0.66
CA VAL A 640 -22.99 -26.64 0.17
C VAL A 640 -23.89 -27.83 -0.11
N GLY A 641 -25.19 -27.62 -0.13
CA GLY A 641 -26.15 -28.62 -0.58
C GLY A 641 -27.49 -28.02 -0.95
N PHE A 642 -28.41 -28.83 -1.48
CA PHE A 642 -29.78 -28.40 -1.75
C PHE A 642 -30.81 -29.49 -1.48
N ASP A 643 -32.00 -29.04 -1.08
CA ASP A 643 -33.15 -29.88 -0.78
C ASP A 643 -33.84 -30.31 -2.09
N ASN A 644 -33.81 -31.61 -2.38
CA ASN A 644 -34.38 -32.19 -3.60
C ASN A 644 -35.85 -32.60 -3.47
N ARG A 645 -36.46 -32.42 -2.28
CA ARG A 645 -37.86 -32.82 -2.07
C ARG A 645 -38.78 -32.10 -3.05
N GLU A 646 -39.87 -32.78 -3.41
CA GLU A 646 -40.90 -32.19 -4.23
C GLU A 646 -41.38 -30.87 -3.60
N ASN A 647 -41.50 -29.81 -4.41
CA ASN A 647 -41.87 -28.46 -3.98
C ASN A 647 -40.85 -27.69 -3.13
N ALA A 648 -39.68 -28.25 -2.79
CA ALA A 648 -38.61 -27.52 -2.10
C ALA A 648 -37.85 -26.55 -3.01
N GLY A 649 -38.07 -26.62 -4.33
CA GLY A 649 -37.49 -25.69 -5.29
C GLY A 649 -35.97 -25.79 -5.45
N ASN A 650 -35.33 -26.87 -4.96
CA ASN A 650 -33.88 -26.97 -4.82
C ASN A 650 -33.28 -25.85 -3.94
N ALA A 651 -34.00 -25.45 -2.88
CA ALA A 651 -33.50 -24.50 -1.90
C ALA A 651 -32.21 -25.02 -1.24
N GLY A 652 -31.18 -24.19 -1.27
CA GLY A 652 -29.83 -24.53 -0.89
C GLY A 652 -29.51 -24.19 0.55
N ALA A 653 -28.65 -24.99 1.16
CA ALA A 653 -28.14 -24.85 2.51
C ALA A 653 -26.61 -24.86 2.52
N ILE A 654 -26.02 -24.33 3.60
CA ILE A 654 -24.59 -24.42 3.85
C ILE A 654 -24.39 -25.12 5.18
N LEU A 655 -23.51 -26.12 5.17
CA LEU A 655 -23.12 -26.91 6.32
C LEU A 655 -21.74 -26.48 6.82
N ARG A 656 -21.51 -26.58 8.12
CA ARG A 656 -20.23 -26.28 8.76
C ARG A 656 -19.85 -27.38 9.76
N PHE A 657 -18.59 -27.76 9.72
CA PHE A 657 -17.97 -28.75 10.59
C PHE A 657 -16.66 -28.18 11.16
N ASN A 658 -16.23 -28.70 12.30
CA ASN A 658 -14.90 -28.50 12.81
C ASN A 658 -13.93 -29.23 11.88
N GLY A 659 -12.99 -28.52 11.28
CA GLY A 659 -12.09 -29.14 10.31
C GLY A 659 -11.07 -30.10 10.91
N ALA A 660 -10.76 -29.98 12.21
CA ALA A 660 -9.83 -30.89 12.88
C ALA A 660 -10.53 -32.18 13.37
N THR A 661 -11.74 -32.06 13.91
CA THR A 661 -12.45 -33.19 14.54
C THR A 661 -13.55 -33.80 13.69
N GLY A 662 -13.98 -33.13 12.61
CA GLY A 662 -15.13 -33.54 11.81
C GLY A 662 -16.49 -33.26 12.46
N ASP A 663 -16.53 -32.78 13.71
CA ASP A 663 -17.78 -32.56 14.43
C ASP A 663 -18.66 -31.47 13.77
N PRO A 664 -19.99 -31.64 13.70
CA PRO A 664 -20.90 -30.60 13.24
C PRO A 664 -20.79 -29.30 14.06
N LEU A 665 -20.74 -28.15 13.39
CA LEU A 665 -20.67 -26.81 13.99
C LEU A 665 -21.83 -25.93 13.49
N PRO A 666 -23.07 -26.12 13.97
CA PRO A 666 -24.22 -25.35 13.49
C PRO A 666 -24.11 -23.85 13.81
N ALA A 667 -24.93 -23.05 13.14
CA ALA A 667 -25.18 -21.67 13.55
C ALA A 667 -26.01 -21.63 14.85
N ALA A 668 -26.00 -20.48 15.54
CA ALA A 668 -26.75 -20.32 16.78
C ALA A 668 -28.25 -20.65 16.59
N GLY A 669 -28.78 -21.53 17.44
CA GLY A 669 -30.18 -21.99 17.36
C GLY A 669 -30.48 -22.96 16.21
N LYS A 670 -29.45 -23.54 15.58
CA LYS A 670 -29.58 -24.60 14.57
C LYS A 670 -29.02 -25.92 15.11
N GLU A 671 -29.47 -27.02 14.52
CA GLU A 671 -29.03 -28.38 14.85
C GLU A 671 -28.20 -28.98 13.71
N ASN A 672 -27.54 -30.10 13.99
CA ASN A 672 -26.65 -30.79 13.07
C ASN A 672 -25.56 -29.86 12.53
N ALA A 673 -25.18 -29.98 11.26
CA ALA A 673 -24.16 -29.14 10.65
C ALA A 673 -24.73 -27.85 10.02
N ILE A 674 -26.02 -27.54 10.19
CA ILE A 674 -26.65 -26.42 9.46
C ILE A 674 -26.06 -25.09 9.91
N PHE A 675 -25.35 -24.43 9.00
CA PHE A 675 -24.82 -23.09 9.18
C PHE A 675 -25.73 -22.05 8.52
N VAL A 676 -26.12 -22.27 7.26
CA VAL A 676 -27.17 -21.52 6.57
C VAL A 676 -28.31 -22.48 6.24
N SER A 677 -29.52 -22.15 6.69
CA SER A 677 -30.72 -22.96 6.44
C SER A 677 -31.10 -22.94 4.95
N PRO A 678 -31.87 -23.93 4.45
CA PRO A 678 -32.42 -23.90 3.10
C PRO A 678 -33.08 -22.55 2.77
N ASP A 679 -32.53 -21.84 1.79
CA ASP A 679 -32.98 -20.51 1.36
C ASP A 679 -33.22 -20.53 -0.16
N SER A 680 -34.30 -19.91 -0.63
CA SER A 680 -34.64 -19.83 -2.05
C SER A 680 -33.69 -18.93 -2.87
N LYS A 681 -32.84 -18.13 -2.21
CA LYS A 681 -31.74 -17.41 -2.85
C LYS A 681 -30.64 -18.37 -3.29
N LEU A 682 -30.40 -19.43 -2.53
CA LEU A 682 -29.51 -20.52 -2.90
C LEU A 682 -30.28 -21.51 -3.76
N GLN A 683 -30.15 -21.41 -5.07
CA GLN A 683 -30.83 -22.24 -6.05
C GLN A 683 -29.86 -23.31 -6.57
N ARG A 684 -29.91 -24.49 -5.96
CA ARG A 684 -29.00 -25.61 -6.25
C ARG A 684 -27.51 -25.17 -6.23
N PRO A 685 -26.99 -24.65 -5.10
CA PRO A 685 -25.57 -24.30 -4.99
C PRO A 685 -24.68 -25.54 -5.14
N ILE A 686 -23.59 -25.39 -5.90
CA ILE A 686 -22.60 -26.45 -6.12
C ILE A 686 -21.20 -25.97 -5.72
N GLY A 687 -20.80 -24.74 -6.01
CA GLY A 687 -19.47 -24.22 -5.67
C GLY A 687 -19.38 -23.56 -4.30
N ILE A 688 -18.21 -23.64 -3.67
CA ILE A 688 -17.85 -22.81 -2.52
C ILE A 688 -16.36 -22.44 -2.56
N ALA A 689 -16.02 -21.19 -2.26
CA ALA A 689 -14.63 -20.71 -2.16
C ALA A 689 -14.52 -19.60 -1.12
N PHE A 690 -13.43 -19.53 -0.36
CA PHE A 690 -13.19 -18.44 0.59
C PHE A 690 -12.40 -17.31 -0.08
N PHE A 691 -12.70 -16.07 0.27
CA PHE A 691 -11.85 -14.96 -0.15
C PHE A 691 -10.46 -15.09 0.49
N PRO A 692 -9.38 -14.89 -0.28
CA PRO A 692 -8.04 -14.79 0.29
C PRO A 692 -7.96 -13.53 1.17
N ASN A 693 -7.04 -13.54 2.13
CA ASN A 693 -6.69 -12.32 2.85
C ASN A 693 -5.80 -11.46 1.92
N ASP A 694 -6.26 -10.27 1.57
CA ASP A 694 -5.55 -9.30 0.74
C ASP A 694 -4.94 -8.16 1.57
N ALA A 695 -4.92 -8.27 2.90
CA ALA A 695 -4.21 -7.34 3.77
C ALA A 695 -2.71 -7.35 3.46
N LYS A 696 -2.13 -6.16 3.27
CA LYS A 696 -0.71 -5.97 2.96
C LYS A 696 -0.02 -5.27 4.13
N LEU A 697 1.17 -5.75 4.50
CA LEU A 697 2.10 -5.10 5.42
C LEU A 697 3.34 -4.72 4.62
N VAL A 698 3.62 -3.42 4.52
CA VAL A 698 4.83 -2.91 3.90
C VAL A 698 5.61 -2.12 4.93
N GLU A 699 6.89 -2.41 5.06
CA GLU A 699 7.74 -1.80 6.05
C GLU A 699 9.05 -1.37 5.41
N LYS A 700 9.46 -0.14 5.73
CA LYS A 700 10.69 0.47 5.26
C LYS A 700 11.37 1.15 6.42
N TRP A 701 12.66 0.91 6.58
CA TRP A 701 13.43 1.45 7.68
C TRP A 701 14.70 2.08 7.16
N ASN A 702 15.11 3.16 7.81
CA ASN A 702 16.22 3.97 7.38
C ASN A 702 16.96 4.61 8.57
N PHE A 703 18.25 4.85 8.41
CA PHE A 703 18.96 5.84 9.20
C PHE A 703 19.97 6.59 8.34
N THR A 704 20.33 7.80 8.78
CA THR A 704 21.35 8.62 8.11
C THR A 704 22.50 8.96 9.05
N ALA A 705 23.71 9.09 8.48
CA ALA A 705 24.88 9.58 9.18
C ALA A 705 25.60 10.61 8.31
N ALA A 706 25.64 11.86 8.77
CA ALA A 706 26.28 12.96 8.04
C ALA A 706 27.71 13.19 8.53
N ASN A 707 28.58 13.63 7.64
CA ASN A 707 29.97 14.01 7.91
C ASN A 707 30.78 12.91 8.63
N TYR A 708 30.59 11.64 8.26
CA TYR A 708 31.32 10.51 8.82
C TYR A 708 32.79 10.53 8.36
N PRO A 709 33.78 10.68 9.26
CA PRO A 709 35.18 10.74 8.86
C PRO A 709 35.73 9.36 8.50
N ILE A 710 36.49 9.28 7.40
CA ILE A 710 37.16 8.05 6.96
C ILE A 710 38.58 8.34 6.46
N ALA A 711 39.52 7.47 6.84
CA ALA A 711 40.88 7.47 6.33
C ALA A 711 40.99 6.52 5.12
N HIS A 712 40.52 6.99 3.96
CA HIS A 712 40.57 6.25 2.69
C HIS A 712 40.94 7.21 1.57
N GLN A 713 42.02 6.93 0.83
CA GLN A 713 42.61 7.85 -0.16
C GLN A 713 42.92 9.24 0.44
N GLY A 714 43.32 9.29 1.71
CA GLY A 714 43.41 10.51 2.52
C GLY A 714 42.25 10.66 3.49
N LEU A 715 42.16 11.81 4.16
CA LEU A 715 41.05 12.09 5.07
C LEU A 715 39.86 12.64 4.27
N ASN A 716 38.76 11.90 4.26
CA ASN A 716 37.50 12.24 3.61
C ASN A 716 36.35 12.19 4.62
N ASN A 717 35.21 12.79 4.26
CA ASN A 717 33.97 12.69 5.02
C ASN A 717 32.87 12.10 4.13
N LEU A 718 31.98 11.30 4.72
CA LEU A 718 30.88 10.65 4.03
C LEU A 718 29.53 11.13 4.57
N ASN A 719 28.53 11.24 3.70
CA ASN A 719 27.13 11.16 4.11
C ASN A 719 26.58 9.79 3.73
N LEU A 720 25.95 9.13 4.69
CA LEU A 720 25.36 7.81 4.54
C LEU A 720 23.85 7.90 4.70
N ASP A 721 23.13 7.24 3.79
CA ASP A 721 21.70 6.98 3.87
C ASP A 721 21.47 5.49 3.67
N VAL A 722 21.11 4.80 4.75
CA VAL A 722 21.04 3.34 4.82
C VAL A 722 19.58 2.95 4.95
N ASN A 723 19.03 2.33 3.91
CA ASN A 723 17.69 1.78 3.88
C ASN A 723 17.78 0.26 4.02
N TYR A 724 16.93 -0.35 4.83
CA TYR A 724 16.91 -1.80 5.01
C TYR A 724 15.49 -2.34 5.02
N LYS A 725 15.35 -3.63 4.73
CA LYS A 725 14.10 -4.39 4.80
C LYS A 725 14.35 -5.71 5.52
N TYR A 726 13.56 -6.02 6.53
CA TYR A 726 13.54 -7.33 7.17
C TYR A 726 12.81 -8.38 6.32
N ARG A 727 13.16 -9.65 6.52
CA ARG A 727 12.43 -10.78 5.92
C ARG A 727 10.98 -10.81 6.38
N GLU A 728 10.09 -11.23 5.49
CA GLU A 728 8.68 -11.39 5.84
C GLU A 728 8.48 -12.48 6.88
N GLY A 729 7.53 -12.28 7.80
CA GLY A 729 7.13 -13.27 8.79
C GLY A 729 8.08 -13.46 9.99
N ILE A 730 9.13 -12.64 10.14
CA ILE A 730 10.00 -12.73 11.32
C ILE A 730 9.26 -12.27 12.61
N GLN A 731 9.54 -12.93 13.73
CA GLN A 731 8.95 -12.68 15.04
C GLN A 731 9.57 -11.43 15.69
N ASN A 732 8.86 -10.79 16.63
CA ASN A 732 9.31 -9.52 17.24
C ASN A 732 10.74 -9.58 17.83
N PHE A 733 11.12 -10.68 18.51
CA PHE A 733 12.48 -10.83 19.05
C PHE A 733 13.56 -11.02 17.98
N GLN A 734 13.17 -11.29 16.74
CA GLN A 734 14.08 -11.45 15.60
C GLN A 734 14.35 -10.13 14.88
N TYR A 735 13.70 -9.03 15.26
CA TYR A 735 14.03 -7.68 14.78
C TYR A 735 15.31 -7.23 15.48
N PRO A 736 16.46 -7.13 14.80
CA PRO A 736 17.56 -6.34 15.34
C PRO A 736 17.17 -4.85 15.35
N ASP A 737 17.75 -4.10 16.27
CA ASP A 737 17.77 -2.64 16.21
C ASP A 737 18.58 -2.18 14.98
N PHE A 738 18.49 -0.91 14.60
CA PHE A 738 19.43 -0.31 13.64
C PHE A 738 20.87 -0.31 14.20
N VAL A 739 21.05 -0.36 15.53
CA VAL A 739 22.37 -0.29 16.20
C VAL A 739 23.35 -1.37 15.70
N PRO A 740 23.01 -2.67 15.63
CA PRO A 740 23.82 -3.69 14.95
C PRO A 740 24.22 -3.33 13.52
N ILE A 741 23.28 -2.82 12.72
CA ILE A 741 23.51 -2.43 11.32
C ILE A 741 24.53 -1.28 11.27
N TYR A 742 24.29 -0.23 12.05
CA TYR A 742 25.21 0.90 12.18
C TYR A 742 26.60 0.46 12.67
N LYS A 743 26.69 -0.40 13.69
CA LYS A 743 27.97 -0.89 14.21
C LYS A 743 28.76 -1.69 13.16
N ALA A 744 28.08 -2.47 12.32
CA ALA A 744 28.70 -3.18 11.20
C ALA A 744 29.32 -2.18 10.21
N ILE A 745 28.60 -1.10 9.88
CA ILE A 745 29.07 -0.02 9.01
C ILE A 745 30.26 0.69 9.64
N ASP A 746 30.11 1.17 10.88
CA ASP A 746 31.13 1.93 11.60
C ASP A 746 32.44 1.13 11.74
N SER A 747 32.32 -0.13 12.17
CA SER A 747 33.49 -1.02 12.31
C SER A 747 34.18 -1.28 10.97
N TYR A 748 33.41 -1.35 9.87
CA TYR A 748 33.96 -1.60 8.54
C TYR A 748 34.65 -0.38 7.96
N LEU A 749 34.02 0.80 8.01
CA LEU A 749 34.58 2.03 7.47
C LEU A 749 35.80 2.50 8.26
N ALA A 750 35.78 2.36 9.60
CA ALA A 750 36.93 2.71 10.44
C ALA A 750 38.18 1.86 10.18
N ASN A 751 38.00 0.63 9.67
CA ASN A 751 39.08 -0.34 9.44
C ASN A 751 39.12 -0.81 7.99
N TYR A 752 38.71 0.04 7.03
CA TYR A 752 38.63 -0.38 5.64
C TYR A 752 40.01 -0.87 5.15
N PRO A 753 40.12 -2.12 4.67
CA PRO A 753 41.43 -2.80 4.58
C PRO A 753 42.29 -2.35 3.40
N ASN A 754 41.70 -1.70 2.38
CA ASN A 754 42.35 -1.41 1.10
C ASN A 754 42.25 0.07 0.75
N GLU A 755 43.22 0.89 1.18
CA GLU A 755 43.20 2.35 0.91
C GLU A 755 43.22 2.73 -0.59
N THR A 756 43.51 1.79 -1.49
CA THR A 756 43.57 1.99 -2.94
C THR A 756 42.28 1.67 -3.68
N ASP A 757 41.30 1.05 -3.03
CA ASP A 757 40.03 0.71 -3.70
C ASP A 757 39.28 1.97 -4.14
N PHE A 758 38.55 1.87 -5.24
CA PHE A 758 37.62 2.92 -5.66
C PHE A 758 36.42 3.02 -4.71
N TRP A 759 35.84 4.20 -4.55
CA TRP A 759 34.71 4.44 -3.65
C TRP A 759 33.50 3.56 -4.02
N GLU A 760 33.40 3.22 -5.29
CA GLU A 760 32.41 2.31 -5.83
C GLU A 760 32.52 0.90 -5.22
N ILE A 761 33.75 0.42 -5.09
CA ILE A 761 34.06 -0.86 -4.47
C ILE A 761 33.82 -0.79 -2.96
N VAL A 762 34.16 0.32 -2.31
CA VAL A 762 33.93 0.53 -0.88
C VAL A 762 32.45 0.36 -0.55
N ASN A 763 31.55 1.05 -1.26
CA ASN A 763 30.11 0.96 -0.98
C ASN A 763 29.55 -0.45 -1.27
N LYS A 764 30.03 -1.09 -2.35
CA LYS A 764 29.61 -2.45 -2.70
C LYS A 764 29.97 -3.48 -1.63
N ASN A 765 31.20 -3.42 -1.14
CA ASN A 765 31.68 -4.33 -0.09
C ASN A 765 31.03 -4.03 1.26
N LEU A 766 30.84 -2.74 1.58
CA LEU A 766 30.11 -2.30 2.77
C LEU A 766 28.70 -2.88 2.80
N THR A 767 27.94 -2.68 1.71
CA THR A 767 26.55 -3.14 1.59
C THR A 767 26.44 -4.66 1.70
N GLU A 768 27.38 -5.39 1.09
CA GLU A 768 27.43 -6.85 1.17
C GLU A 768 27.74 -7.33 2.60
N LYS A 769 28.72 -6.71 3.27
CA LYS A 769 29.06 -7.04 4.67
C LYS A 769 27.87 -6.81 5.59
N VAL A 770 27.20 -5.67 5.47
CA VAL A 770 26.02 -5.35 6.29
C VAL A 770 24.94 -6.41 6.13
N LEU A 771 24.65 -6.84 4.90
CA LEU A 771 23.66 -7.89 4.65
C LEU A 771 24.07 -9.24 5.27
N VAL A 772 25.34 -9.63 5.12
CA VAL A 772 25.88 -10.90 5.63
C VAL A 772 25.87 -10.96 7.16
N GLU A 773 26.20 -9.86 7.83
CA GLU A 773 26.24 -9.79 9.30
C GLU A 773 24.85 -9.66 9.94
N ASN A 774 23.82 -9.34 9.16
CA ASN A 774 22.45 -9.13 9.63
C ASN A 774 21.48 -10.10 8.93
N PRO A 775 21.44 -11.39 9.31
CA PRO A 775 20.67 -12.42 8.61
C PRO A 775 19.15 -12.25 8.68
N ALA A 776 18.65 -11.35 9.54
CA ALA A 776 17.24 -10.98 9.58
C ALA A 776 16.83 -10.10 8.38
N LEU A 777 17.78 -9.47 7.69
CA LEU A 777 17.54 -8.63 6.53
C LEU A 777 17.22 -9.47 5.29
N ASP A 778 16.25 -8.97 4.52
CA ASP A 778 15.93 -9.38 3.15
C ASP A 778 16.69 -8.52 2.15
N SER A 779 16.81 -7.22 2.43
CA SER A 779 17.59 -6.31 1.60
C SER A 779 18.18 -5.15 2.40
N VAL A 780 19.29 -4.61 1.89
CA VAL A 780 19.88 -3.35 2.36
C VAL A 780 20.31 -2.53 1.15
N THR A 781 20.08 -1.22 1.22
CA THR A 781 20.51 -0.22 0.25
C THR A 781 21.32 0.83 0.98
N VAL A 782 22.55 1.05 0.57
CA VAL A 782 23.42 2.10 1.11
C VAL A 782 23.66 3.13 0.03
N LYS A 783 23.15 4.35 0.25
CA LYS A 783 23.61 5.54 -0.46
C LYS A 783 24.79 6.14 0.31
N LEU A 784 25.88 6.35 -0.40
CA LEU A 784 27.14 6.86 0.12
C LEU A 784 27.58 8.03 -0.73
N ASP A 785 27.54 9.23 -0.14
CA ASP A 785 28.06 10.47 -0.72
C ASP A 785 29.45 10.73 -0.14
N VAL A 786 30.45 10.89 -1.00
CA VAL A 786 31.80 11.27 -0.58
C VAL A 786 31.94 12.77 -0.74
N LEU A 787 32.13 13.47 0.37
CA LEU A 787 32.22 14.93 0.38
C LEU A 787 33.52 15.42 -0.29
N PRO A 788 33.49 16.56 -1.00
CA PRO A 788 34.66 17.12 -1.65
C PRO A 788 35.80 17.42 -0.67
N THR A 789 37.03 17.31 -1.15
CA THR A 789 38.23 17.74 -0.41
C THR A 789 39.06 18.71 -1.24
N ASN A 790 40.00 19.42 -0.60
CA ASN A 790 40.95 20.27 -1.30
C ASN A 790 41.84 19.51 -2.31
N ARG A 791 41.96 18.18 -2.19
CA ARG A 791 42.71 17.32 -3.12
C ARG A 791 41.86 16.79 -4.26
N LEU A 792 40.59 16.48 -3.98
CA LEU A 792 39.62 15.93 -4.92
C LEU A 792 38.32 16.72 -4.75
N PRO A 793 38.14 17.84 -5.46
CA PRO A 793 37.03 18.77 -5.27
C PRO A 793 35.76 18.33 -6.00
N TYR A 794 35.46 17.02 -5.99
CA TYR A 794 34.37 16.44 -6.76
C TYR A 794 33.29 15.92 -5.81
N ASP A 795 32.04 16.34 -6.04
CA ASP A 795 30.87 15.69 -5.44
C ASP A 795 30.66 14.35 -6.15
N ARG A 796 30.61 13.28 -5.37
CA ARG A 796 30.40 11.92 -5.89
C ARG A 796 29.54 11.12 -4.94
N SER A 797 28.63 10.35 -5.50
CA SER A 797 27.75 9.50 -4.73
C SER A 797 27.53 8.15 -5.39
N SER A 798 27.11 7.20 -4.57
CA SER A 798 26.83 5.85 -4.99
C SER A 798 25.63 5.32 -4.25
N THR A 799 24.81 4.53 -4.91
CA THR A 799 23.73 3.77 -4.27
C THR A 799 23.90 2.31 -4.61
N VAL A 800 24.06 1.45 -3.60
CA VAL A 800 24.17 0.00 -3.79
C VAL A 800 23.08 -0.70 -3.00
N THR A 801 22.35 -1.58 -3.67
CA THR A 801 21.34 -2.47 -3.07
C THR A 801 21.79 -3.91 -3.17
N ARG A 802 21.72 -4.64 -2.05
CA ARG A 802 21.89 -6.10 -1.99
C ARG A 802 20.64 -6.74 -1.42
N THR A 803 20.23 -7.87 -1.99
CA THR A 803 19.18 -8.72 -1.43
C THR A 803 19.71 -10.07 -0.99
N ALA A 804 19.04 -10.70 -0.03
CA ALA A 804 19.36 -12.05 0.45
C ALA A 804 19.28 -13.10 -0.67
N GLY A 805 18.48 -12.84 -1.72
CA GLY A 805 18.42 -13.63 -2.95
C GLY A 805 19.59 -13.41 -3.92
N GLY A 806 20.59 -12.61 -3.55
CA GLY A 806 21.81 -12.38 -4.33
C GLY A 806 21.68 -11.31 -5.42
N LYS A 807 20.57 -10.56 -5.48
CA LYS A 807 20.40 -9.48 -6.47
C LYS A 807 21.27 -8.28 -6.07
N LEU A 808 21.99 -7.73 -7.05
CA LEU A 808 22.77 -6.50 -6.96
C LEU A 808 22.12 -5.41 -7.81
N GLY A 809 21.78 -4.28 -7.18
CA GLY A 809 21.45 -3.04 -7.86
C GLY A 809 22.51 -2.00 -7.52
N GLU A 810 22.96 -1.23 -8.50
CA GLU A 810 23.96 -0.19 -8.30
C GLU A 810 23.74 0.98 -9.25
N SER A 811 23.95 2.20 -8.73
CA SER A 811 23.96 3.43 -9.51
C SER A 811 25.00 4.38 -8.96
N TRP A 812 25.67 5.08 -9.86
CA TRP A 812 26.82 5.91 -9.54
C TRP A 812 26.62 7.31 -10.09
N ASN A 813 27.15 8.30 -9.38
CA ASN A 813 26.91 9.69 -9.68
C ASN A 813 28.13 10.56 -9.34
N PHE A 814 28.42 11.57 -10.17
CA PHE A 814 29.28 12.68 -9.80
C PHE A 814 28.84 13.97 -10.48
N GLN A 815 29.27 15.12 -9.93
CA GLN A 815 28.82 16.43 -10.40
C GLN A 815 29.99 17.39 -10.71
N PHE A 816 29.74 18.29 -11.66
CA PHE A 816 30.52 19.51 -11.87
C PHE A 816 29.70 20.70 -11.41
N ALA A 817 30.09 21.32 -10.30
CA ALA A 817 29.45 22.53 -9.81
C ALA A 817 30.09 23.77 -10.43
N ASN A 818 29.27 24.68 -10.97
CA ASN A 818 29.68 25.98 -11.48
C ASN A 818 30.86 25.92 -12.47
N TYR A 819 30.81 24.97 -13.41
CA TYR A 819 31.82 24.76 -14.44
C TYR A 819 31.79 25.88 -15.48
N SER A 820 32.84 26.70 -15.52
CA SER A 820 32.94 27.80 -16.49
C SER A 820 33.35 27.32 -17.87
N ILE A 821 32.61 27.74 -18.90
CA ILE A 821 32.88 27.42 -20.30
C ILE A 821 32.64 28.65 -21.19
N ASP A 822 33.49 28.84 -22.20
CA ASP A 822 33.29 29.87 -23.23
C ASP A 822 32.55 29.24 -24.42
N HIS A 823 31.22 29.18 -24.32
CA HIS A 823 30.34 28.62 -25.35
C HIS A 823 29.07 29.46 -25.41
N GLN A 824 28.79 30.08 -26.57
CA GLN A 824 27.78 31.14 -26.70
C GLN A 824 28.03 32.31 -25.72
N GLY A 825 29.31 32.62 -25.48
CA GLY A 825 29.82 33.51 -24.44
C GLY A 825 30.13 32.77 -23.13
N LEU A 826 30.64 33.52 -22.14
CA LEU A 826 30.99 32.95 -20.84
C LEU A 826 29.73 32.51 -20.08
N ASN A 827 29.56 31.21 -19.92
CA ASN A 827 28.48 30.58 -19.14
C ASN A 827 29.09 29.70 -18.03
N ASN A 828 28.31 29.48 -16.97
CA ASN A 828 28.63 28.50 -15.95
C ASN A 828 27.61 27.37 -15.98
N LEU A 829 28.06 26.14 -15.82
CA LEU A 829 27.23 24.94 -15.88
C LEU A 829 27.20 24.23 -14.52
N ASN A 830 26.05 23.68 -14.15
CA ASN A 830 25.97 22.57 -13.22
C ASN A 830 25.74 21.29 -14.04
N ILE A 831 26.63 20.32 -13.93
CA ILE A 831 26.57 19.08 -14.70
C ILE A 831 26.40 17.92 -13.74
N ASP A 832 25.36 17.10 -13.94
CA ASP A 832 25.09 15.90 -13.16
C ASP A 832 25.25 14.65 -14.05
N VAL A 833 26.11 13.72 -13.64
CA VAL A 833 26.50 12.55 -14.44
C VAL A 833 26.08 11.28 -13.68
N ASN A 834 25.10 10.58 -14.20
CA ASN A 834 24.57 9.33 -13.65
C ASN A 834 24.92 8.15 -14.53
N TYR A 835 25.44 7.06 -13.97
CA TYR A 835 25.83 5.89 -14.76
C TYR A 835 25.63 4.57 -14.02
N GLN A 836 25.47 3.51 -14.81
CA GLN A 836 25.32 2.13 -14.33
C GLN A 836 26.28 1.23 -15.09
N TYR A 837 26.87 0.25 -14.41
CA TYR A 837 27.72 -0.74 -15.04
C TYR A 837 26.92 -1.97 -15.49
N LYS A 838 27.47 -2.68 -16.47
CA LYS A 838 26.96 -3.97 -16.88
C LYS A 838 26.97 -4.96 -15.71
N GLN A 839 25.91 -5.75 -15.61
CA GLN A 839 25.81 -6.79 -14.60
C GLN A 839 26.93 -7.84 -14.78
N GLY A 840 27.53 -8.26 -13.65
CA GLY A 840 28.53 -9.33 -13.63
C GLY A 840 29.97 -8.90 -13.93
N ILE A 841 30.27 -7.60 -14.04
CA ILE A 841 31.67 -7.14 -14.11
C ILE A 841 32.43 -7.45 -12.81
N THR A 842 33.71 -7.79 -12.95
CA THR A 842 34.64 -8.06 -11.85
C THR A 842 35.15 -6.75 -11.23
N THR A 843 35.65 -6.81 -9.99
CA THR A 843 36.22 -5.66 -9.28
C THR A 843 37.35 -4.98 -10.07
N ALA A 844 38.13 -5.73 -10.85
CA ALA A 844 39.21 -5.20 -11.68
C ALA A 844 38.70 -4.48 -12.94
N GLU A 845 37.46 -4.73 -13.34
CA GLU A 845 36.81 -4.10 -14.50
C GLU A 845 36.06 -2.82 -14.13
N TYR A 846 35.93 -2.48 -12.84
CA TYR A 846 35.38 -1.19 -12.40
C TYR A 846 36.33 -0.05 -12.78
N PRO A 847 35.91 0.86 -13.68
CA PRO A 847 36.72 1.99 -14.05
C PRO A 847 36.69 3.05 -12.94
N ASP A 848 37.81 3.73 -12.76
CA ASP A 848 37.87 4.99 -12.02
C ASP A 848 36.93 6.01 -12.70
N PHE A 849 36.18 6.80 -11.93
CA PHE A 849 35.36 7.89 -12.47
C PHE A 849 36.22 9.02 -13.05
N VAL A 850 37.48 9.18 -12.60
CA VAL A 850 38.39 10.25 -13.05
C VAL A 850 38.58 10.26 -14.57
N PRO A 851 38.80 9.12 -15.27
CA PRO A 851 38.72 9.05 -16.73
C PRO A 851 37.44 9.60 -17.35
N ILE A 852 36.28 9.31 -16.77
CA ILE A 852 34.97 9.80 -17.26
C ILE A 852 34.91 11.32 -17.07
N TYR A 853 35.27 11.81 -15.87
CA TYR A 853 35.36 13.22 -15.55
C TYR A 853 36.28 13.96 -16.54
N ASN A 854 37.50 13.46 -16.73
CA ASN A 854 38.49 14.05 -17.64
C ASN A 854 38.04 14.03 -19.09
N SER A 855 37.29 13.01 -19.51
CA SER A 855 36.71 12.95 -20.85
C SER A 855 35.67 14.05 -21.07
N ILE A 856 34.82 14.28 -20.07
CA ILE A 856 33.81 15.35 -20.08
C ILE A 856 34.49 16.72 -20.09
N ASP A 857 35.42 16.96 -19.16
CA ASP A 857 36.16 18.22 -19.05
C ASP A 857 36.90 18.54 -20.36
N LYS A 858 37.59 17.55 -20.92
CA LYS A 858 38.29 17.68 -22.21
C LYS A 858 37.33 17.97 -23.35
N PHE A 859 36.18 17.28 -23.41
CA PHE A 859 35.20 17.50 -24.46
C PHE A 859 34.62 18.91 -24.43
N LEU A 860 34.30 19.41 -23.23
CA LEU A 860 33.75 20.76 -23.03
C LEU A 860 34.81 21.82 -23.33
N THR A 861 36.05 21.62 -22.89
CA THR A 861 37.16 22.54 -23.15
C THR A 861 37.52 22.63 -24.63
N ASP A 862 37.53 21.49 -25.33
CA ASP A 862 37.93 21.40 -26.74
C ASP A 862 36.74 21.55 -27.72
N TYR A 863 35.54 21.93 -27.25
CA TYR A 863 34.33 21.91 -28.08
C TYR A 863 34.44 22.93 -29.24
N PRO A 864 34.43 22.49 -30.51
CA PRO A 864 34.89 23.32 -31.63
C PRO A 864 33.85 24.30 -32.19
N ASN A 865 32.56 24.15 -31.83
CA ASN A 865 31.44 24.83 -32.47
C ASN A 865 30.65 25.70 -31.47
N GLU A 866 31.10 26.93 -31.23
CA GLU A 866 30.46 27.86 -30.27
C GLU A 866 28.99 28.21 -30.58
N THR A 867 28.47 27.86 -31.76
CA THR A 867 27.09 28.15 -32.16
C THR A 867 26.10 27.01 -31.87
N ASP A 868 26.56 25.82 -31.50
CA ASP A 868 25.68 24.68 -31.26
C ASP A 868 24.78 24.90 -30.04
N PHE A 869 23.53 24.44 -30.12
CA PHE A 869 22.61 24.46 -28.99
C PHE A 869 23.06 23.47 -27.89
N TRP A 870 22.77 23.78 -26.63
CA TRP A 870 23.20 22.98 -25.47
C TRP A 870 22.71 21.52 -25.54
N GLU A 871 21.57 21.27 -26.16
CA GLU A 871 21.01 19.93 -26.41
C GLU A 871 21.86 19.11 -27.37
N ILE A 872 22.46 19.75 -28.38
CA ILE A 872 23.38 19.12 -29.32
C ILE A 872 24.71 18.83 -28.64
N VAL A 873 25.21 19.80 -27.86
CA VAL A 873 26.43 19.63 -27.05
C VAL A 873 26.27 18.45 -26.10
N ASN A 874 25.19 18.38 -25.34
CA ASN A 874 24.93 17.31 -24.37
C ASN A 874 24.77 15.94 -25.06
N LYS A 875 24.04 15.89 -26.18
CA LYS A 875 23.88 14.65 -26.94
C LYS A 875 25.21 14.10 -27.44
N ASN A 876 26.04 14.96 -28.02
CA ASN A 876 27.37 14.57 -28.51
C ASN A 876 28.30 14.15 -27.37
N LEU A 877 28.25 14.88 -26.25
CA LEU A 877 28.99 14.56 -25.03
C LEU A 877 28.62 13.17 -24.51
N THR A 878 27.32 12.93 -24.29
CA THR A 878 26.82 11.68 -23.72
C THR A 878 27.16 10.48 -24.61
N GLN A 879 27.00 10.62 -25.93
CA GLN A 879 27.38 9.56 -26.88
C GLN A 879 28.89 9.27 -26.86
N LYS A 880 29.73 10.31 -26.79
CA LYS A 880 31.19 10.14 -26.71
C LYS A 880 31.60 9.44 -25.43
N VAL A 881 31.10 9.90 -24.29
CA VAL A 881 31.45 9.34 -22.97
C VAL A 881 31.01 7.89 -22.88
N LEU A 882 29.82 7.54 -23.37
CA LEU A 882 29.36 6.15 -23.39
C LEU A 882 30.24 5.27 -24.30
N ALA A 883 30.60 5.77 -25.49
CA ALA A 883 31.43 5.04 -26.45
C ALA A 883 32.86 4.78 -25.91
N GLU A 884 33.40 5.69 -25.10
CA GLU A 884 34.72 5.55 -24.46
C GLU A 884 34.70 4.61 -23.25
N ASN A 885 33.53 4.29 -22.70
CA ASN A 885 33.37 3.49 -21.50
C ASN A 885 32.48 2.26 -21.75
N PRO A 886 32.98 1.21 -22.43
CA PRO A 886 32.20 0.06 -22.88
C PRO A 886 31.66 -0.84 -21.76
N VAL A 887 32.10 -0.62 -20.51
CA VAL A 887 31.63 -1.33 -19.31
C VAL A 887 30.33 -0.72 -18.74
N LEU A 888 29.96 0.49 -19.19
CA LEU A 888 28.68 1.09 -18.83
C LEU A 888 27.53 0.39 -19.56
N ASP A 889 26.45 0.17 -18.82
CA ASP A 889 25.16 -0.29 -19.33
C ASP A 889 24.27 0.90 -19.65
N ALA A 890 24.31 1.95 -18.81
CA ALA A 890 23.57 3.18 -19.01
C ALA A 890 24.37 4.41 -18.56
N LEU A 891 24.11 5.55 -19.21
CA LEU A 891 24.67 6.86 -18.89
C LEU A 891 23.60 7.94 -19.11
N GLN A 892 23.48 8.85 -18.13
CA GLN A 892 22.71 10.08 -18.23
C GLN A 892 23.58 11.27 -17.85
N ILE A 893 23.54 12.32 -18.65
CA ILE A 893 24.19 13.61 -18.36
C ILE A 893 23.14 14.72 -18.41
N ASP A 894 23.03 15.45 -17.30
CA ASP A 894 22.19 16.63 -17.18
C ASP A 894 23.09 17.86 -17.16
N ILE A 895 22.91 18.77 -18.11
CA ILE A 895 23.61 20.06 -18.17
C ILE A 895 22.61 21.16 -17.83
N ALA A 896 22.77 21.79 -16.68
CA ALA A 896 22.07 23.02 -16.31
C ALA A 896 22.98 24.24 -16.58
N VAL A 897 22.56 25.11 -17.49
CA VAL A 897 23.24 26.36 -17.84
C VAL A 897 22.72 27.47 -16.93
N LEU A 898 23.60 27.98 -16.07
CA LEU A 898 23.24 28.99 -15.08
C LEU A 898 22.90 30.34 -15.73
N PRO A 899 22.09 31.19 -15.07
CA PRO A 899 21.67 32.47 -15.61
C PRO A 899 22.86 33.42 -15.77
N THR A 900 22.80 34.26 -16.80
CA THR A 900 23.78 35.34 -17.00
C THR A 900 23.08 36.69 -17.06
N ASN A 901 23.83 37.78 -16.92
CA ASN A 901 23.31 39.14 -17.09
C ASN A 901 22.66 39.39 -18.47
N ARG A 902 23.00 38.58 -19.48
CA ARG A 902 22.43 38.68 -20.84
C ARG A 902 21.22 37.76 -21.03
N LEU A 903 21.14 36.66 -20.30
CA LEU A 903 20.09 35.63 -20.40
C LEU A 903 19.76 35.16 -18.97
N PRO A 904 18.79 35.80 -18.28
CA PRO A 904 18.52 35.61 -16.86
C PRO A 904 17.59 34.41 -16.59
N PHE A 905 17.67 33.36 -17.40
CA PHE A 905 16.82 32.18 -17.29
C PHE A 905 17.67 30.93 -17.13
N ASP A 906 17.25 30.04 -16.24
CA ASP A 906 17.80 28.69 -16.14
C ASP A 906 17.44 27.89 -17.40
N ARG A 907 18.42 27.16 -17.93
CA ARG A 907 18.23 26.29 -19.10
C ARG A 907 18.84 24.94 -18.78
N ALA A 908 18.18 23.85 -19.13
CA ALA A 908 18.69 22.51 -18.88
C ALA A 908 18.57 21.60 -20.10
N SER A 909 19.51 20.68 -20.25
CA SER A 909 19.47 19.58 -21.20
C SER A 909 19.72 18.28 -20.47
N ILE A 910 18.87 17.29 -20.67
CA ILE A 910 18.98 15.94 -20.09
C ILE A 910 19.11 14.96 -21.24
N VAL A 911 20.16 14.14 -21.25
CA VAL A 911 20.34 13.07 -22.24
C VAL A 911 20.65 11.78 -21.52
N SER A 912 19.80 10.77 -21.71
CA SER A 912 19.97 9.42 -21.17
C SER A 912 20.10 8.41 -22.32
N ILE A 913 21.10 7.54 -22.24
CA ILE A 913 21.34 6.45 -23.19
C ILE A 913 21.52 5.16 -22.38
N ALA A 914 20.75 4.12 -22.73
CA ALA A 914 20.82 2.77 -22.20
C ALA A 914 20.97 1.77 -23.35
#